data_AF-D2VUT7-F1
#
_entry.id   AF-D2VUT7-F1
#
_cell.length_a   1.000
_cell.length_b   1.000
_cell.length_c   1.000
_cell.angle_alpha   90.00
_cell.angle_beta   90.00
_cell.angle_gamma   90.00
#
_symmetry.space_group_name_H-M   'P 1'
#
loop_
_entity.id
_entity.type
_entity.pdbx_description
1 polymer ?
#
loop_
_entity_poly.entity_id
_entity_poly.type
_entity_poly.pdbx_seq_one_letter_code
_entity_poly.pdbx_strand_id
1 'polypeptide(L)'
;MTSEQIIRNLAGQGICDGHLSTNAPVNPSDCAFLDEEMLIADATNHRIRKVFTNGTIVTIAGNGFAGYNGDGLDATSAQLNNPVGIYVDTNSREVYIADSNNHRIRKILQNGKITTIAGTGIAGYNGDDKSADSAQLNTPSGIVIDPNNGEIFISDSKNHRIRKILQNGKITTIAGTGEAGYNGDGIEAKFAKLYLPNGIDLYEKELFIADQNNHRIRKVSLDTGLISTIAGNGNSGYNGDNILATNCKLSLPAGVRYDSKRREVYIADSNNQRIRKILESGIIVTIAGTGEAGFDNILNATQSKVNHPNSVTLNELGEVFISDSQNYRVRKITTESGIITTIVGNGFEKYCTDLASNTPLFYPRGIISNENGEFFYADSSNHCIRKILTNGTILTIAGTGTKGYNGDGIEATSAQLNTPHDVALNLATGEIYIADTENNRIRKILTNGTITTIAGTGDYGYNGDGIMAVDAWLNEPSGVEIDSTSGEVFFSDTENFRIRRVSNSGIITTIAGTGKSKFNGDGMATDTNLATPTEIQYVPSTTEIYFADSGNNRIRKFTINGMMTTIAGTSTSGYNGDNMPATRAWLNFPVGVTYDPKTNQVYIADLSNHRIRKILTNGTITTIAGTGKGGYNGNNLTALSTQVNGPHGMILQPNGDVIFSDSTNNVIRIIRSDQIYCNGTLSSDLNVCNGRGWCMESGKCSCQDGWIGDYCSEPTCENDCYGHGRCVSNNTCECEYGWDGNSHCSQFSCGGLNNCNSNGLCVSNNTCSCQSGWAGTDCSQFTCSGASNCSDHGSCISNNTCHCNSGWKGNAQCSQFTCELTNDCSNHGLCVSNNTCQCSSGWNFINCSIKECLISIVSGSRELICGNDNSSGQLKTFSRITTPVIETTSFELNENQHVNVDIGSRIMNLDLSQDKYFITSSWTNSNNLFFTNVSNLLIQNSGSSLIQAELSTKIKYSFTHHSNLDIMSFNYNCLRFDILSHLWTNQSITTSISPQTNSITCTTIFISSVVVQRTLIPSPSISPKHSSNPFPSISHENSIPLPSDETITLNIQPGESILYQITLPSMKRLSLSCKTISGRDLNLFIGENFKPSYEMYSKVMNSNQEMDFENWKSIYQVFYIRVQGLKDSTTQFTIRASISQLRQVNSSSGARNDNYTIGLIVSSVISLLLLIITILTVLSCVFYWRKKRKLMEETRTKLLSTPNSLQYSPHQPYEMEEA
;
A
#
# COMPACT_ATOMS: atom_id res chain seq x y z
N MET A 1 -5.05 -19.09 13.20
CA MET A 1 -4.73 -17.92 12.36
C MET A 1 -4.86 -18.39 10.92
N THR A 2 -5.74 -17.74 10.16
CA THR A 2 -6.08 -18.04 8.76
C THR A 2 -5.21 -17.19 7.82
N SER A 3 -5.15 -17.54 6.53
CA SER A 3 -4.28 -16.95 5.49
C SER A 3 -4.54 -15.47 5.13
N GLU A 4 -5.42 -14.78 5.85
CA GLU A 4 -5.95 -13.46 5.45
C GLU A 4 -5.68 -12.33 6.45
N GLN A 5 -4.93 -12.56 7.54
CA GLN A 5 -4.56 -11.47 8.45
C GLN A 5 -3.70 -10.42 7.74
N ILE A 6 -4.07 -9.15 7.85
CA ILE A 6 -3.34 -8.04 7.24
C ILE A 6 -2.25 -7.52 8.18
N ILE A 7 -1.06 -7.28 7.65
CA ILE A 7 0.03 -6.58 8.36
C ILE A 7 -0.08 -5.08 8.16
N ARG A 8 0.00 -4.34 9.27
CA ARG A 8 0.07 -2.88 9.27
C ARG A 8 1.37 -2.34 9.84
N ASN A 9 1.86 -1.21 9.34
CA ASN A 9 2.92 -0.45 9.99
C ASN A 9 2.35 0.39 11.14
N LEU A 10 3.00 0.31 12.31
CA LEU A 10 2.73 1.18 13.47
C LEU A 10 3.70 2.37 13.56
N ALA A 11 4.94 2.20 13.07
CA ALA A 11 5.99 3.22 13.09
C ALA A 11 7.05 2.97 12.00
N GLY A 12 7.85 3.98 11.62
CA GLY A 12 9.02 3.81 10.73
C GLY A 12 8.97 4.49 9.36
N GLN A 13 7.85 5.10 8.96
CA GLN A 13 7.68 5.58 7.57
C GLN A 13 7.83 7.10 7.43
N GLY A 14 8.83 7.72 8.06
CA GLY A 14 9.02 9.17 8.06
C GLY A 14 8.98 9.82 6.68
N ILE A 15 7.81 10.33 6.30
CA ILE A 15 7.64 11.13 5.08
C ILE A 15 6.68 12.31 5.31
N CYS A 16 5.96 12.44 6.44
CA CYS A 16 5.05 13.57 6.69
C CYS A 16 4.04 13.86 5.53
N ASP A 17 3.85 12.90 4.62
CA ASP A 17 2.96 13.12 3.48
C ASP A 17 1.52 13.29 4.00
N GLY A 18 0.82 14.28 3.48
CA GLY A 18 -0.50 14.72 3.96
C GLY A 18 -0.48 15.65 5.19
N HIS A 19 0.70 15.99 5.75
CA HIS A 19 0.83 16.88 6.91
C HIS A 19 1.29 18.29 6.51
N LEU A 20 1.29 19.23 7.46
CA LEU A 20 1.79 20.60 7.25
C LEU A 20 3.27 20.58 6.82
N SER A 21 3.58 21.33 5.77
CA SER A 21 4.90 21.41 5.16
C SER A 21 5.98 21.94 6.10
N THR A 22 5.62 22.79 7.06
CA THR A 22 6.52 23.33 8.10
C THR A 22 7.03 22.25 9.06
N ASN A 23 6.36 21.11 9.14
CA ASN A 23 6.72 20.01 10.05
C ASN A 23 7.49 18.90 9.34
N ALA A 24 7.61 18.97 8.02
CA ALA A 24 8.27 17.94 7.22
C ALA A 24 9.79 18.06 7.27
N PRO A 25 10.53 16.94 7.38
CA PRO A 25 11.95 16.91 7.12
C PRO A 25 12.17 17.04 5.62
N VAL A 26 13.05 17.96 5.24
CA VAL A 26 13.48 18.16 3.85
C VAL A 26 14.96 18.55 3.83
N ASN A 27 15.68 18.10 2.82
CA ASN A 27 16.98 18.65 2.43
C ASN A 27 16.82 19.32 1.06
N PRO A 28 16.26 20.54 1.03
CA PRO A 28 15.91 21.18 -0.23
C PRO A 28 17.19 21.61 -0.94
N SER A 29 17.43 21.08 -2.13
CA SER A 29 18.48 21.58 -3.01
C SER A 29 17.95 22.63 -3.98
N ASP A 30 16.71 22.45 -4.44
CA ASP A 30 16.06 23.31 -5.43
C ASP A 30 14.54 23.29 -5.27
N CYS A 31 13.87 24.31 -5.79
CA CYS A 31 12.42 24.44 -5.76
C CYS A 31 11.88 25.13 -7.02
N ALA A 32 10.72 24.69 -7.48
CA ALA A 32 10.01 25.20 -8.64
C ALA A 32 8.51 25.33 -8.35
N PHE A 33 7.78 26.06 -9.18
CA PHE A 33 6.34 26.24 -9.03
C PHE A 33 5.58 25.57 -10.19
N LEU A 34 4.50 24.90 -9.85
CA LEU A 34 3.45 24.49 -10.78
C LEU A 34 2.17 25.18 -10.32
N ASP A 35 1.75 26.21 -11.05
CA ASP A 35 0.69 27.14 -10.62
C ASP A 35 1.06 27.76 -9.24
N GLU A 36 0.18 27.66 -8.24
CA GLU A 36 0.42 28.13 -6.86
C GLU A 36 1.08 27.06 -5.95
N GLU A 37 1.36 25.87 -6.47
CA GLU A 37 1.90 24.74 -5.70
C GLU A 37 3.42 24.67 -5.87
N MET A 38 4.14 24.42 -4.78
CA MET A 38 5.60 24.39 -4.80
C MET A 38 6.11 22.95 -4.90
N LEU A 39 7.02 22.70 -5.82
CA LEU A 39 7.78 21.45 -5.91
C LEU A 39 9.18 21.65 -5.35
N ILE A 40 9.71 20.62 -4.70
CA ILE A 40 11.00 20.66 -3.99
C ILE A 40 11.80 19.43 -4.38
N ALA A 41 13.05 19.64 -4.80
CA ALA A 41 14.06 18.60 -4.88
C ALA A 41 14.61 18.34 -3.46
N ASP A 42 14.19 17.23 -2.87
CA ASP A 42 14.54 16.81 -1.50
C ASP A 42 15.69 15.81 -1.59
N ALA A 43 16.90 16.36 -1.70
CA ALA A 43 18.04 15.71 -2.32
C ALA A 43 18.51 14.47 -1.56
N THR A 44 18.88 14.61 -0.29
CA THR A 44 19.38 13.47 0.51
C THR A 44 18.28 12.52 0.96
N ASN A 45 17.01 12.93 0.88
CA ASN A 45 15.86 12.05 1.07
C ASN A 45 15.41 11.39 -0.24
N HIS A 46 16.09 11.63 -1.36
CA HIS A 46 15.90 10.95 -2.64
C HIS A 46 14.47 11.04 -3.17
N ARG A 47 13.86 12.22 -3.02
CA ARG A 47 12.46 12.47 -3.34
C ARG A 47 12.27 13.80 -4.05
N ILE A 48 11.17 13.89 -4.78
CA ILE A 48 10.56 15.16 -5.16
C ILE A 48 9.27 15.33 -4.36
N ARG A 49 9.18 16.47 -3.68
CA ARG A 49 8.05 16.81 -2.80
C ARG A 49 7.19 17.87 -3.46
N LYS A 50 5.89 17.85 -3.18
CA LYS A 50 4.93 18.85 -3.59
C LYS A 50 4.26 19.43 -2.36
N VAL A 51 4.19 20.75 -2.27
CA VAL A 51 3.45 21.49 -1.25
C VAL A 51 2.22 22.10 -1.89
N PHE A 52 1.06 21.70 -1.39
CA PHE A 52 -0.24 22.21 -1.80
C PHE A 52 -0.50 23.60 -1.22
N THR A 53 -1.46 24.33 -1.80
CA THR A 53 -1.84 25.67 -1.35
C THR A 53 -2.44 25.70 0.06
N ASN A 54 -2.97 24.58 0.55
CA ASN A 54 -3.42 24.43 1.93
C ASN A 54 -2.27 24.18 2.94
N GLY A 55 -1.01 24.20 2.47
CA GLY A 55 0.17 23.99 3.27
C GLY A 55 0.51 22.53 3.55
N THR A 56 -0.18 21.55 2.95
CA THR A 56 0.20 20.13 3.11
C THR A 56 1.28 19.73 2.11
N ILE A 57 2.13 18.77 2.50
CA ILE A 57 3.21 18.25 1.66
C ILE A 57 2.98 16.78 1.29
N VAL A 58 3.36 16.37 0.08
CA VAL A 58 3.35 14.97 -0.37
C VAL A 58 4.57 14.64 -1.22
N THR A 59 4.93 13.36 -1.33
CA THR A 59 5.89 12.87 -2.32
C THR A 59 5.21 12.66 -3.66
N ILE A 60 5.81 13.19 -4.73
CA ILE A 60 5.34 12.98 -6.10
C ILE A 60 6.30 12.15 -6.96
N ALA A 61 7.57 12.05 -6.56
CA ALA A 61 8.52 11.12 -7.15
C ALA A 61 9.58 10.67 -6.15
N GLY A 62 10.15 9.49 -6.35
CA GLY A 62 11.17 8.93 -5.45
C GLY A 62 10.56 8.15 -4.28
N ASN A 63 11.06 6.95 -4.03
CA ASN A 63 10.60 6.09 -2.94
C ASN A 63 11.45 6.24 -1.65
N GLY A 64 12.40 7.17 -1.63
CA GLY A 64 13.30 7.43 -0.50
C GLY A 64 14.56 6.57 -0.47
N PHE A 65 14.73 5.61 -1.38
CA PHE A 65 15.96 4.83 -1.52
C PHE A 65 16.83 5.38 -2.65
N ALA A 66 18.12 5.56 -2.35
CA ALA A 66 19.13 5.91 -3.34
C ALA A 66 19.24 4.81 -4.40
N GLY A 67 19.07 5.15 -5.68
CA GLY A 67 19.33 4.23 -6.78
C GLY A 67 18.49 4.52 -8.01
N TYR A 68 18.49 3.59 -8.96
CA TYR A 68 17.69 3.62 -10.19
C TYR A 68 17.10 2.24 -10.43
N ASN A 69 15.78 2.15 -10.54
CA ASN A 69 15.05 0.88 -10.73
C ASN A 69 14.29 0.79 -12.08
N GLY A 70 14.66 1.61 -13.06
CA GLY A 70 14.06 1.60 -14.40
C GLY A 70 13.12 2.77 -14.67
N ASP A 71 12.54 2.75 -15.88
CA ASP A 71 11.56 3.72 -16.39
C ASP A 71 10.19 3.06 -16.59
N GLY A 72 9.13 3.88 -16.70
CA GLY A 72 7.76 3.41 -16.91
C GLY A 72 7.02 2.97 -15.65
N LEU A 73 7.69 3.06 -14.49
CA LEU A 73 7.11 2.92 -13.15
C LEU A 73 6.34 4.18 -12.76
N ASP A 74 5.42 4.04 -11.81
CA ASP A 74 4.84 5.20 -11.13
C ASP A 74 5.96 6.01 -10.47
N ALA A 75 5.91 7.33 -10.61
CA ALA A 75 7.01 8.20 -10.18
C ALA A 75 7.33 8.05 -8.68
N THR A 76 6.32 7.82 -7.84
CA THR A 76 6.44 7.58 -6.39
C THR A 76 7.11 6.24 -6.05
N SER A 77 7.12 5.27 -6.97
CA SER A 77 7.77 3.97 -6.79
C SER A 77 9.21 3.95 -7.31
N ALA A 78 9.61 4.96 -8.07
CA ALA A 78 10.94 5.04 -8.65
C ALA A 78 12.01 5.31 -7.57
N GLN A 79 13.20 4.74 -7.75
CA GLN A 79 14.37 5.16 -7.00
C GLN A 79 14.99 6.38 -7.69
N LEU A 80 15.30 7.40 -6.90
CA LEU A 80 16.09 8.57 -7.28
C LEU A 80 17.36 8.56 -6.44
N ASN A 81 18.40 9.26 -6.85
CA ASN A 81 19.63 9.38 -6.09
C ASN A 81 20.13 10.82 -6.12
N ASN A 82 19.96 11.49 -4.97
CA ASN A 82 20.33 12.88 -4.75
C ASN A 82 19.80 13.81 -5.87
N PRO A 83 18.47 13.91 -6.07
CA PRO A 83 17.92 14.82 -7.06
C PRO A 83 18.26 16.26 -6.67
N VAL A 84 19.05 16.98 -7.49
CA VAL A 84 19.51 18.33 -7.14
C VAL A 84 18.64 19.42 -7.74
N GLY A 85 18.33 19.34 -9.03
CA GLY A 85 17.55 20.37 -9.73
C GLY A 85 16.17 19.89 -10.13
N ILE A 86 15.24 20.83 -10.15
CA ILE A 86 13.86 20.62 -10.58
C ILE A 86 13.41 21.76 -11.46
N TYR A 87 12.73 21.44 -12.56
CA TYR A 87 12.13 22.43 -13.45
C TYR A 87 10.69 22.02 -13.78
N VAL A 88 9.80 23.00 -13.83
CA VAL A 88 8.43 22.83 -14.27
C VAL A 88 8.21 23.63 -15.53
N ASP A 89 7.83 22.95 -16.61
CA ASP A 89 7.30 23.63 -17.79
C ASP A 89 5.82 23.93 -17.56
N THR A 90 5.50 25.18 -17.28
CA THR A 90 4.13 25.63 -16.97
C THR A 90 3.18 25.46 -18.15
N ASN A 91 3.68 25.45 -19.39
CA ASN A 91 2.83 25.29 -20.58
C ASN A 91 2.35 23.85 -20.73
N SER A 92 3.25 22.88 -20.54
CA SER A 92 2.93 21.44 -20.66
C SER A 92 2.53 20.78 -19.32
N ARG A 93 2.76 21.48 -18.21
CA ARG A 93 2.64 21.01 -16.81
C ARG A 93 3.55 19.82 -16.50
N GLU A 94 4.68 19.72 -17.18
CA GLU A 94 5.62 18.62 -17.04
C GLU A 94 6.72 18.94 -16.03
N VAL A 95 7.14 17.93 -15.26
CA VAL A 95 8.17 18.07 -14.21
C VAL A 95 9.44 17.36 -14.64
N TYR A 96 10.55 18.09 -14.63
CA TYR A 96 11.88 17.63 -15.01
C TYR A 96 12.78 17.62 -13.78
N ILE A 97 13.58 16.56 -13.64
CA ILE A 97 14.36 16.27 -12.44
C ILE A 97 15.80 15.95 -12.84
N ALA A 98 16.76 16.63 -12.23
CA ALA A 98 18.16 16.26 -12.35
C ALA A 98 18.47 15.21 -11.29
N ASP A 99 18.43 13.93 -11.68
CA ASP A 99 18.70 12.78 -10.82
C ASP A 99 20.23 12.58 -10.73
N SER A 100 20.87 13.49 -10.00
CA SER A 100 22.28 13.85 -10.18
C SER A 100 23.24 12.69 -9.94
N ASN A 101 23.06 11.93 -8.86
CA ASN A 101 23.95 10.79 -8.59
C ASN A 101 23.59 9.54 -9.40
N ASN A 102 22.43 9.54 -10.06
CA ASN A 102 22.12 8.58 -11.11
C ASN A 102 22.55 9.06 -12.50
N HIS A 103 23.18 10.24 -12.62
CA HIS A 103 23.72 10.79 -13.87
C HIS A 103 22.69 10.85 -15.01
N ARG A 104 21.46 11.23 -14.66
CA ARG A 104 20.30 11.25 -15.56
C ARG A 104 19.48 12.52 -15.39
N ILE A 105 18.78 12.89 -16.45
CA ILE A 105 17.62 13.78 -16.40
C ILE A 105 16.38 12.92 -16.53
N ARG A 106 15.46 13.07 -15.57
CA ARG A 106 14.21 12.33 -15.49
C ARG A 106 13.04 13.29 -15.74
N LYS A 107 11.94 12.74 -16.22
CA LYS A 107 10.69 13.45 -16.49
C LYS A 107 9.52 12.69 -15.91
N ILE A 108 8.66 13.38 -15.17
CA ILE A 108 7.35 12.85 -14.76
C ILE A 108 6.36 13.12 -15.91
N LEU A 109 5.81 12.06 -16.47
CA LEU A 109 4.81 12.09 -17.52
C LEU A 109 3.43 12.45 -16.93
N GLN A 110 2.54 12.97 -17.76
CA GLN A 110 1.17 13.34 -17.35
C GLN A 110 0.35 12.17 -16.77
N ASN A 111 0.69 10.93 -17.11
CA ASN A 111 0.07 9.73 -16.54
C ASN A 111 0.66 9.31 -15.18
N GLY A 112 1.53 10.12 -14.57
CA GLY A 112 2.15 9.87 -13.27
C GLY A 112 3.37 8.94 -13.31
N LYS A 113 3.78 8.47 -14.48
CA LYS A 113 4.98 7.63 -14.64
C LYS A 113 6.24 8.46 -14.80
N ILE A 114 7.39 7.89 -14.44
CA ILE A 114 8.69 8.53 -14.66
C ILE A 114 9.46 7.88 -15.81
N THR A 115 10.19 8.68 -16.58
CA THR A 115 11.07 8.22 -17.66
C THR A 115 12.39 8.99 -17.67
N THR A 116 13.44 8.40 -18.22
CA THR A 116 14.70 9.07 -18.52
C THR A 116 14.59 9.79 -19.85
N ILE A 117 15.07 11.04 -19.93
CA ILE A 117 15.13 11.82 -21.18
C ILE A 117 16.56 12.14 -21.62
N ALA A 118 17.52 12.06 -20.68
CA ALA A 118 18.94 12.17 -21.00
C ALA A 118 19.80 11.44 -19.96
N GLY A 119 20.95 10.95 -20.39
CA GLY A 119 21.90 10.26 -19.52
C GLY A 119 21.74 8.74 -19.53
N THR A 120 22.86 8.04 -19.70
CA THR A 120 22.92 6.56 -19.62
C THR A 120 22.97 6.01 -18.20
N GLY A 121 23.26 6.88 -17.21
CA GLY A 121 23.57 6.49 -15.84
C GLY A 121 25.04 6.24 -15.53
N ILE A 122 25.90 6.31 -16.54
CA ILE A 122 27.35 6.22 -16.38
C ILE A 122 27.90 7.64 -16.34
N ALA A 123 28.62 7.99 -15.28
CA ALA A 123 29.32 9.26 -15.17
C ALA A 123 30.33 9.41 -16.31
N GLY A 124 30.23 10.50 -17.07
CA GLY A 124 31.23 10.83 -18.09
C GLY A 124 30.68 11.71 -19.20
N TYR A 125 31.47 11.87 -20.26
CA TYR A 125 31.12 12.59 -21.48
C TYR A 125 31.57 11.77 -22.69
N ASN A 126 30.66 11.50 -23.62
CA ASN A 126 30.94 10.68 -24.79
C ASN A 126 30.73 11.42 -26.13
N GLY A 127 30.81 12.75 -26.14
CA GLY A 127 30.66 13.59 -27.33
C GLY A 127 29.28 14.25 -27.47
N ASP A 128 29.13 15.00 -28.56
CA ASP A 128 27.91 15.72 -28.95
C ASP A 128 27.21 15.05 -30.16
N ASP A 129 26.04 15.56 -30.52
CA ASP A 129 25.19 15.16 -31.65
C ASP A 129 24.64 13.72 -31.60
N LYS A 130 24.70 13.10 -30.43
CA LYS A 130 24.09 11.80 -30.11
C LYS A 130 22.68 11.98 -29.55
N SER A 131 21.88 10.92 -29.58
CA SER A 131 20.61 10.88 -28.85
C SER A 131 20.84 11.15 -27.36
N ALA A 132 19.98 11.98 -26.75
CA ALA A 132 20.16 12.44 -25.37
C ALA A 132 20.17 11.29 -24.35
N ASP A 133 19.36 10.25 -24.57
CA ASP A 133 19.30 9.03 -23.75
C ASP A 133 20.57 8.16 -23.80
N SER A 134 21.37 8.32 -24.86
CA SER A 134 22.61 7.59 -25.12
C SER A 134 23.86 8.41 -24.75
N ALA A 135 23.67 9.65 -24.31
CA ALA A 135 24.76 10.51 -23.86
C ALA A 135 25.15 10.19 -22.42
N GLN A 136 26.45 10.29 -22.12
CA GLN A 136 26.91 10.29 -20.74
C GLN A 136 26.84 11.71 -20.19
N LEU A 137 26.30 11.82 -18.98
CA LEU A 137 26.28 13.02 -18.15
C LEU A 137 27.06 12.72 -16.87
N ASN A 138 27.53 13.74 -16.16
CA ASN A 138 28.23 13.59 -14.89
C ASN A 138 27.70 14.58 -13.86
N THR A 139 26.91 14.03 -12.94
CA THR A 139 26.18 14.77 -11.90
C THR A 139 25.48 16.02 -12.42
N PRO A 140 24.48 15.87 -13.31
CA PRO A 140 23.73 17.03 -13.78
C PRO A 140 23.01 17.71 -12.62
N SER A 141 22.92 19.04 -12.61
CA SER A 141 22.32 19.82 -11.51
C SER A 141 21.17 20.71 -11.97
N GLY A 142 21.43 21.79 -12.71
CA GLY A 142 20.40 22.69 -13.22
C GLY A 142 19.73 22.20 -14.51
N ILE A 143 18.44 22.50 -14.67
CA ILE A 143 17.62 22.23 -15.85
C ILE A 143 16.77 23.47 -16.15
N VAL A 144 16.69 23.87 -17.42
CA VAL A 144 15.71 24.87 -17.90
C VAL A 144 15.20 24.45 -19.27
N ILE A 145 14.00 24.91 -19.65
CA ILE A 145 13.42 24.64 -20.96
C ILE A 145 13.10 25.97 -21.63
N ASP A 146 13.43 26.10 -22.91
CA ASP A 146 12.97 27.22 -23.74
C ASP A 146 11.49 27.02 -24.08
N PRO A 147 10.58 27.87 -23.58
CA PRO A 147 9.14 27.69 -23.78
C PRO A 147 8.71 27.90 -25.24
N ASN A 148 9.53 28.53 -26.09
CA ASN A 148 9.17 28.82 -27.48
C ASN A 148 9.40 27.62 -28.40
N ASN A 149 10.38 26.78 -28.07
CA ASN A 149 10.85 25.71 -28.96
C ASN A 149 10.98 24.34 -28.26
N GLY A 150 10.87 24.27 -26.93
CA GLY A 150 10.95 23.03 -26.15
C GLY A 150 12.35 22.45 -25.97
N GLU A 151 13.40 23.20 -26.33
CA GLU A 151 14.79 22.76 -26.13
C GLU A 151 15.18 22.84 -24.65
N ILE A 152 15.95 21.85 -24.18
CA ILE A 152 16.27 21.67 -22.76
C ILE A 152 17.74 21.97 -22.52
N PHE A 153 18.05 22.87 -21.60
CA PHE A 153 19.42 23.18 -21.17
C PHE A 153 19.70 22.50 -19.84
N ILE A 154 20.89 21.92 -19.71
CA ILE A 154 21.32 21.10 -18.57
C ILE A 154 22.71 21.52 -18.14
N SER A 155 22.89 21.80 -16.86
CA SER A 155 24.22 21.90 -16.25
C SER A 155 24.80 20.51 -16.04
N ASP A 156 25.74 20.11 -16.88
CA ASP A 156 26.48 18.86 -16.77
C ASP A 156 27.73 19.10 -15.89
N SER A 157 27.47 19.28 -14.59
CA SER A 157 28.35 20.00 -13.67
C SER A 157 29.76 19.44 -13.58
N LYS A 158 29.92 18.14 -13.37
CA LYS A 158 31.25 17.51 -13.26
C LYS A 158 31.93 17.27 -14.60
N ASN A 159 31.21 17.45 -15.70
CA ASN A 159 31.80 17.59 -17.02
C ASN A 159 32.12 19.03 -17.40
N HIS A 160 31.86 20.01 -16.51
CA HIS A 160 32.18 21.43 -16.70
C HIS A 160 31.59 22.03 -17.99
N ARG A 161 30.36 21.63 -18.31
CA ARG A 161 29.65 22.02 -19.54
C ARG A 161 28.20 22.38 -19.23
N ILE A 162 27.63 23.23 -20.08
CA ILE A 162 26.19 23.32 -20.27
C ILE A 162 25.84 22.58 -21.56
N ARG A 163 24.91 21.63 -21.44
CA ARG A 163 24.42 20.80 -22.54
C ARG A 163 23.03 21.28 -22.96
N LYS A 164 22.69 21.06 -24.23
CA LYS A 164 21.40 21.41 -24.81
C LYS A 164 20.82 20.21 -25.56
N ILE A 165 19.60 19.82 -25.23
CA ILE A 165 18.81 18.86 -26.00
C ILE A 165 18.02 19.63 -27.05
N LEU A 166 18.31 19.35 -28.32
CA LEU A 166 17.66 19.93 -29.48
C LEU A 166 16.28 19.30 -29.70
N GLN A 167 15.41 19.97 -30.47
CA GLN A 167 14.08 19.46 -30.82
C GLN A 167 14.09 18.07 -31.48
N ASN A 168 15.18 17.71 -32.15
CA ASN A 168 15.34 16.39 -32.79
C ASN A 168 15.82 15.29 -31.81
N GLY A 169 15.88 15.58 -30.50
CA GLY A 169 16.29 14.64 -29.46
C GLY A 169 17.80 14.46 -29.31
N LYS A 170 18.62 15.16 -30.10
CA LYS A 170 20.09 15.12 -29.96
C LYS A 170 20.57 16.07 -28.88
N ILE A 171 21.66 15.73 -28.21
CA ILE A 171 22.31 16.57 -27.21
C ILE A 171 23.64 17.14 -27.72
N THR A 172 23.90 18.41 -27.43
CA THR A 172 25.12 19.14 -27.84
C THR A 172 25.63 20.05 -26.73
N THR A 173 26.88 20.52 -26.80
CA THR A 173 27.47 21.46 -25.84
C THR A 173 27.26 22.90 -26.30
N ILE A 174 26.65 23.72 -25.44
CA ILE A 174 26.41 25.15 -25.75
C ILE A 174 27.38 26.09 -25.01
N ALA A 175 27.92 25.66 -23.87
CA ALA A 175 28.95 26.38 -23.14
C ALA A 175 29.87 25.41 -22.38
N GLY A 176 31.15 25.77 -22.22
CA GLY A 176 32.13 24.94 -21.51
C GLY A 176 32.96 24.06 -22.45
N THR A 177 34.28 24.05 -22.27
CA THR A 177 35.18 23.11 -22.96
C THR A 177 35.21 21.72 -22.32
N GLY A 178 34.79 21.64 -21.06
CA GLY A 178 34.95 20.50 -20.17
C GLY A 178 36.24 20.50 -19.34
N GLU A 179 37.09 21.51 -19.51
CA GLU A 179 38.18 21.79 -18.58
C GLU A 179 37.73 22.78 -17.51
N ALA A 180 38.02 22.46 -16.25
CA ALA A 180 37.79 23.36 -15.13
C ALA A 180 38.60 24.66 -15.26
N GLY A 181 37.95 25.81 -15.06
CA GLY A 181 38.62 27.11 -14.90
C GLY A 181 37.89 28.25 -15.60
N TYR A 182 38.56 29.39 -15.75
CA TYR A 182 38.05 30.61 -16.41
C TYR A 182 39.11 31.16 -17.39
N ASN A 183 38.69 31.56 -18.59
CA ASN A 183 39.59 32.08 -19.64
C ASN A 183 39.11 33.39 -20.30
N GLY A 184 38.31 34.19 -19.59
CA GLY A 184 37.87 35.51 -20.05
C GLY A 184 36.40 35.59 -20.46
N ASP A 185 35.99 36.79 -20.86
CA ASP A 185 34.65 37.14 -21.34
C ASP A 185 34.73 37.65 -22.80
N GLY A 186 33.58 37.66 -23.50
CA GLY A 186 33.48 38.07 -24.90
C GLY A 186 33.92 37.01 -25.91
N ILE A 187 34.22 35.79 -25.45
CA ILE A 187 34.57 34.63 -26.29
C ILE A 187 33.32 33.79 -26.59
N GLU A 188 33.38 32.94 -27.62
CA GLU A 188 32.33 31.95 -27.88
C GLU A 188 32.18 31.00 -26.69
N ALA A 189 30.94 30.80 -26.23
CA ALA A 189 30.63 30.09 -25.00
C ALA A 189 31.15 28.65 -24.97
N LYS A 190 31.15 27.94 -26.10
CA LYS A 190 31.72 26.58 -26.22
C LYS A 190 33.23 26.50 -25.99
N PHE A 191 33.96 27.61 -26.16
CA PHE A 191 35.40 27.71 -25.90
C PHE A 191 35.72 28.31 -24.53
N ALA A 192 34.71 28.73 -23.78
CA ALA A 192 34.89 29.20 -22.43
C ALA A 192 35.11 28.02 -21.47
N LYS A 193 36.04 28.19 -20.54
CA LYS A 193 36.17 27.28 -19.40
C LYS A 193 35.10 27.65 -18.37
N LEU A 194 34.46 26.62 -17.82
CA LEU A 194 33.53 26.69 -16.69
C LEU A 194 34.07 25.77 -15.59
N TYR A 195 33.67 25.97 -14.35
CA TYR A 195 34.07 25.10 -13.25
C TYR A 195 32.89 24.77 -12.33
N LEU A 196 32.40 23.53 -12.46
CA LEU A 196 31.21 23.00 -11.79
C LEU A 196 29.99 23.93 -11.96
N PRO A 197 29.54 24.21 -13.20
CA PRO A 197 28.33 24.99 -13.39
C PRO A 197 27.15 24.30 -12.68
N ASN A 198 26.36 25.06 -11.91
CA ASN A 198 25.31 24.52 -11.04
C ASN A 198 23.91 24.95 -11.50
N GLY A 199 23.33 25.98 -10.88
CA GLY A 199 22.07 26.57 -11.30
C GLY A 199 22.19 27.28 -12.64
N ILE A 200 21.14 27.16 -13.44
CA ILE A 200 20.97 27.87 -14.72
C ILE A 200 19.56 28.43 -14.78
N ASP A 201 19.41 29.54 -15.50
CA ASP A 201 18.11 30.14 -15.79
C ASP A 201 18.11 30.72 -17.19
N LEU A 202 16.96 30.71 -17.87
CA LEU A 202 16.82 31.22 -19.23
C LEU A 202 15.68 32.22 -19.27
N TYR A 203 15.98 33.40 -19.81
CA TYR A 203 14.98 34.37 -20.16
C TYR A 203 15.23 34.87 -21.57
N GLU A 204 14.21 34.72 -22.44
CA GLU A 204 14.30 34.98 -23.87
C GLU A 204 15.50 34.26 -24.50
N LYS A 205 16.57 35.00 -24.83
CA LYS A 205 17.78 34.46 -25.47
C LYS A 205 19.03 34.63 -24.62
N GLU A 206 18.87 34.84 -23.32
CA GLU A 206 19.97 35.03 -22.37
C GLU A 206 19.95 33.89 -21.35
N LEU A 207 20.98 33.06 -21.39
CA LEU A 207 21.18 31.94 -20.48
C LEU A 207 22.14 32.35 -19.36
N PHE A 208 21.63 32.39 -18.13
CA PHE A 208 22.38 32.69 -16.92
C PHE A 208 22.92 31.40 -16.31
N ILE A 209 24.17 31.42 -15.85
CA ILE A 209 24.89 30.25 -15.33
C ILE A 209 25.59 30.62 -14.03
N ALA A 210 25.31 29.88 -12.97
CA ALA A 210 26.11 29.91 -11.75
C ALA A 210 27.37 29.06 -11.95
N ASP A 211 28.49 29.73 -12.24
CA ASP A 211 29.80 29.13 -12.46
C ASP A 211 30.52 28.96 -11.11
N GLN A 212 30.04 27.98 -10.35
CA GLN A 212 30.18 27.87 -8.90
C GLN A 212 31.63 27.99 -8.41
N ASN A 213 32.55 27.19 -8.95
CA ASN A 213 33.95 27.20 -8.51
C ASN A 213 34.80 28.30 -9.16
N ASN A 214 34.29 28.96 -10.20
CA ASN A 214 34.88 30.20 -10.69
C ASN A 214 34.36 31.42 -9.94
N HIS A 215 33.44 31.26 -8.98
CA HIS A 215 32.89 32.33 -8.15
C HIS A 215 32.27 33.47 -8.98
N ARG A 216 31.57 33.10 -10.04
CA ARG A 216 30.97 34.03 -11.01
C ARG A 216 29.56 33.61 -11.36
N ILE A 217 28.73 34.60 -11.70
CA ILE A 217 27.54 34.38 -12.51
C ILE A 217 27.89 34.80 -13.94
N ARG A 218 27.72 33.87 -14.86
CA ARG A 218 27.98 34.04 -16.29
C ARG A 218 26.67 34.17 -17.06
N LYS A 219 26.74 34.80 -18.22
CA LYS A 219 25.61 35.00 -19.14
C LYS A 219 26.04 34.67 -20.56
N VAL A 220 25.30 33.79 -21.22
CA VAL A 220 25.48 33.44 -22.63
C VAL A 220 24.35 34.06 -23.43
N SER A 221 24.69 34.88 -24.42
CA SER A 221 23.73 35.37 -25.40
C SER A 221 23.56 34.33 -26.50
N LEU A 222 22.36 33.78 -26.65
CA LEU A 222 22.07 32.72 -27.63
C LEU A 222 22.02 33.26 -29.07
N ASP A 223 21.89 34.58 -29.28
CA ASP A 223 21.98 35.20 -30.61
C ASP A 223 23.42 35.28 -31.13
N THR A 224 24.36 35.62 -30.26
CA THR A 224 25.77 35.82 -30.64
C THR A 224 26.65 34.62 -30.31
N GLY A 225 26.20 33.75 -29.42
CA GLY A 225 26.99 32.64 -28.87
C GLY A 225 28.10 33.08 -27.90
N LEU A 226 28.13 34.36 -27.49
CA LEU A 226 29.18 34.90 -26.63
C LEU A 226 28.83 34.77 -25.15
N ILE A 227 29.84 34.50 -24.31
CA ILE A 227 29.71 34.45 -22.85
C ILE A 227 30.34 35.67 -22.18
N SER A 228 29.73 36.15 -21.09
CA SER A 228 30.24 37.27 -20.28
C SER A 228 29.99 37.05 -18.79
N THR A 229 30.70 37.77 -17.93
CA THR A 229 30.44 37.78 -16.48
C THR A 229 29.48 38.92 -16.14
N ILE A 230 28.45 38.61 -15.35
CA ILE A 230 27.50 39.63 -14.86
C ILE A 230 27.62 39.89 -13.35
N ALA A 231 28.15 38.92 -12.59
CA ALA A 231 28.49 39.10 -11.18
C ALA A 231 29.71 38.26 -10.78
N GLY A 232 30.45 38.74 -9.78
CA GLY A 232 31.63 38.06 -9.25
C GLY A 232 32.91 38.37 -10.02
N ASN A 233 33.99 38.63 -9.29
CA ASN A 233 35.30 38.96 -9.85
C ASN A 233 36.27 37.76 -9.92
N GLY A 234 35.79 36.56 -9.57
CA GLY A 234 36.58 35.32 -9.57
C GLY A 234 37.26 34.97 -8.23
N ASN A 235 37.27 35.89 -7.26
CA ASN A 235 37.81 35.61 -5.93
C ASN A 235 36.69 35.24 -4.96
N SER A 236 36.87 34.16 -4.22
CA SER A 236 35.99 33.77 -3.11
C SER A 236 35.93 34.85 -2.03
N GLY A 237 34.73 35.10 -1.49
CA GLY A 237 34.48 35.93 -0.31
C GLY A 237 33.41 36.97 -0.54
N TYR A 238 33.27 37.93 0.38
CA TYR A 238 32.32 39.04 0.32
C TYR A 238 33.05 40.37 0.52
N ASN A 239 32.71 41.40 -0.25
CA ASN A 239 33.33 42.74 -0.18
C ASN A 239 32.32 43.89 -0.10
N GLY A 240 31.14 43.64 0.46
CA GLY A 240 30.10 44.65 0.66
C GLY A 240 28.98 44.63 -0.39
N ASP A 241 28.03 45.52 -0.18
CA ASP A 241 26.90 45.81 -1.05
C ASP A 241 27.02 47.21 -1.66
N ASN A 242 26.14 47.54 -2.61
CA ASN A 242 26.12 48.81 -3.33
C ASN A 242 27.36 49.06 -4.22
N ILE A 243 27.94 47.98 -4.75
CA ILE A 243 29.05 48.00 -5.70
C ILE A 243 28.60 47.42 -7.05
N LEU A 244 29.37 47.67 -8.12
CA LEU A 244 29.13 47.00 -9.40
C LEU A 244 29.19 45.48 -9.22
N ALA A 245 28.19 44.76 -9.75
CA ALA A 245 28.08 43.31 -9.60
C ALA A 245 29.33 42.58 -10.13
N THR A 246 29.93 43.05 -11.22
CA THR A 246 31.16 42.46 -11.79
C THR A 246 32.41 42.64 -10.92
N ASN A 247 32.41 43.61 -10.01
CA ASN A 247 33.50 43.85 -9.07
C ASN A 247 33.32 43.14 -7.72
N CYS A 248 32.14 42.58 -7.45
CA CYS A 248 31.87 41.93 -6.17
C CYS A 248 32.65 40.61 -6.05
N LYS A 249 32.88 40.18 -4.82
CA LYS A 249 33.29 38.81 -4.51
C LYS A 249 32.02 37.99 -4.24
N LEU A 250 31.96 36.81 -4.84
CA LEU A 250 30.99 35.76 -4.56
C LEU A 250 31.75 34.55 -4.02
N SER A 251 31.10 33.64 -3.33
CA SER A 251 31.72 32.39 -2.90
C SER A 251 30.80 31.21 -3.13
N LEU A 252 31.19 30.35 -4.07
CA LEU A 252 30.43 29.18 -4.50
C LEU A 252 28.96 29.51 -4.84
N PRO A 253 28.68 30.50 -5.72
CA PRO A 253 27.31 30.79 -6.10
C PRO A 253 26.67 29.55 -6.73
N ALA A 254 25.49 29.16 -6.26
CA ALA A 254 24.83 27.92 -6.70
C ALA A 254 23.57 28.19 -7.54
N GLY A 255 22.61 28.93 -7.00
CA GLY A 255 21.36 29.29 -7.69
C GLY A 255 21.43 30.64 -8.37
N VAL A 256 20.79 30.77 -9.54
CA VAL A 256 20.57 32.03 -10.25
C VAL A 256 19.16 32.07 -10.82
N ARG A 257 18.47 33.20 -10.71
CA ARG A 257 17.12 33.41 -11.27
C ARG A 257 16.93 34.84 -11.76
N TYR A 258 16.37 35.01 -12.95
CA TYR A 258 16.01 36.29 -13.54
C TYR A 258 14.53 36.62 -13.27
N ASP A 259 14.26 37.82 -12.73
CA ASP A 259 12.92 38.39 -12.61
C ASP A 259 12.67 39.29 -13.82
N SER A 260 11.87 38.82 -14.78
CA SER A 260 11.53 39.57 -15.98
C SER A 260 10.67 40.81 -15.74
N LYS A 261 9.87 40.82 -14.66
CA LYS A 261 8.99 41.95 -14.33
C LYS A 261 9.79 43.13 -13.80
N ARG A 262 10.83 42.85 -13.01
CA ARG A 262 11.70 43.88 -12.38
C ARG A 262 13.05 44.06 -13.06
N ARG A 263 13.40 43.19 -14.01
CA ARG A 263 14.71 43.13 -14.69
C ARG A 263 15.88 42.96 -13.71
N GLU A 264 15.68 42.11 -12.71
CA GLU A 264 16.64 41.85 -11.62
C GLU A 264 17.17 40.41 -11.70
N VAL A 265 18.41 40.18 -11.22
CA VAL A 265 18.99 38.83 -11.10
C VAL A 265 19.19 38.49 -9.63
N TYR A 266 18.59 37.39 -9.20
CA TYR A 266 18.74 36.84 -7.85
C TYR A 266 19.79 35.73 -7.85
N ILE A 267 20.63 35.71 -6.81
CA ILE A 267 21.78 34.81 -6.71
C ILE A 267 21.82 34.21 -5.30
N ALA A 268 21.96 32.89 -5.22
CA ALA A 268 22.31 32.22 -3.97
C ALA A 268 23.84 32.19 -3.84
N ASP A 269 24.39 33.07 -2.98
CA ASP A 269 25.82 33.22 -2.72
C ASP A 269 26.22 32.29 -1.57
N SER A 270 26.19 30.98 -1.87
CA SER A 270 26.02 29.89 -0.92
C SER A 270 27.01 29.89 0.23
N ASN A 271 28.31 30.04 -0.05
CA ASN A 271 29.34 29.98 1.00
C ASN A 271 29.58 31.34 1.68
N ASN A 272 29.04 32.42 1.10
CA ASN A 272 28.91 33.69 1.79
C ASN A 272 27.64 33.78 2.64
N GLN A 273 26.81 32.71 2.71
CA GLN A 273 25.61 32.67 3.53
C GLN A 273 24.65 33.84 3.27
N ARG A 274 24.45 34.16 1.99
CA ARG A 274 23.65 35.30 1.54
C ARG A 274 22.86 35.00 0.28
N ILE A 275 21.73 35.69 0.15
CA ILE A 275 20.99 35.85 -1.09
C ILE A 275 21.26 37.26 -1.61
N ARG A 276 21.76 37.35 -2.83
CA ARG A 276 22.17 38.59 -3.47
C ARG A 276 21.23 38.92 -4.61
N LYS A 277 21.09 40.21 -4.91
CA LYS A 277 20.27 40.73 -5.99
C LYS A 277 21.05 41.75 -6.80
N ILE A 278 21.08 41.61 -8.12
CA ILE A 278 21.56 42.61 -9.05
C ILE A 278 20.37 43.49 -9.46
N LEU A 279 20.47 44.78 -9.19
CA LEU A 279 19.50 45.79 -9.63
C LEU A 279 19.66 46.08 -11.13
N GLU A 280 18.65 46.69 -11.76
CA GLU A 280 18.73 47.11 -13.17
C GLU A 280 19.94 48.03 -13.47
N SER A 281 20.42 48.77 -12.46
CA SER A 281 21.63 49.61 -12.56
C SER A 281 22.96 48.82 -12.65
N GLY A 282 22.93 47.49 -12.50
CA GLY A 282 24.12 46.64 -12.40
C GLY A 282 24.79 46.63 -11.02
N ILE A 283 24.15 47.23 -10.02
CA ILE A 283 24.61 47.24 -8.63
C ILE A 283 24.12 45.98 -7.91
N ILE A 284 24.98 45.35 -7.10
CA ILE A 284 24.63 44.19 -6.28
C ILE A 284 24.34 44.57 -4.82
N VAL A 285 23.29 43.99 -4.25
CA VAL A 285 22.87 44.17 -2.85
C VAL A 285 22.52 42.83 -2.19
N THR A 286 22.59 42.76 -0.86
CA THR A 286 22.11 41.60 -0.08
C THR A 286 20.64 41.79 0.25
N ILE A 287 19.83 40.76 0.00
CA ILE A 287 18.40 40.77 0.35
C ILE A 287 18.06 39.81 1.49
N ALA A 288 18.92 38.81 1.74
CA ALA A 288 18.81 37.94 2.91
C ALA A 288 20.18 37.38 3.33
N GLY A 289 20.33 37.07 4.61
CA GLY A 289 21.54 36.48 5.17
C GLY A 289 22.51 37.51 5.75
N THR A 290 23.03 37.22 6.95
CA THR A 290 24.03 38.06 7.63
C THR A 290 25.47 37.76 7.21
N GLY A 291 25.70 36.60 6.59
CA GLY A 291 27.03 36.04 6.37
C GLY A 291 27.49 35.01 7.40
N GLU A 292 26.76 34.86 8.50
CA GLU A 292 27.02 33.81 9.47
C GLU A 292 26.14 32.59 9.19
N ALA A 293 26.77 31.42 9.16
CA ALA A 293 26.06 30.15 9.02
C ALA A 293 25.16 29.90 10.23
N GLY A 294 23.91 29.54 9.99
CA GLY A 294 22.97 29.09 11.03
C GLY A 294 21.55 29.50 10.74
N PHE A 295 20.68 29.32 11.73
CA PHE A 295 19.27 29.69 11.68
C PHE A 295 18.91 30.53 12.90
N ASP A 296 18.14 31.59 12.70
CA ASP A 296 17.50 32.37 13.75
C ASP A 296 16.03 32.62 13.37
N ASN A 297 15.22 33.00 14.36
CA ASN A 297 13.81 33.36 14.15
C ASN A 297 13.63 34.85 13.88
N ILE A 298 14.66 35.54 13.35
CA ILE A 298 14.56 36.96 13.01
C ILE A 298 13.80 37.08 11.69
N LEU A 299 12.75 37.90 11.70
CA LEU A 299 11.91 38.08 10.52
C LEU A 299 12.50 39.04 9.50
N ASN A 300 13.44 39.92 9.85
CA ASN A 300 14.12 40.78 8.87
C ASN A 300 15.15 39.96 8.08
N ALA A 301 14.94 39.85 6.77
CA ALA A 301 15.71 38.99 5.88
C ALA A 301 17.22 39.27 5.92
N THR A 302 17.62 40.55 5.90
CA THR A 302 19.04 40.95 5.92
C THR A 302 19.74 40.73 7.27
N GLN A 303 18.95 40.58 8.34
CA GLN A 303 19.44 40.32 9.70
C GLN A 303 19.30 38.85 10.12
N SER A 304 18.59 38.04 9.33
CA SER A 304 18.41 36.62 9.61
C SER A 304 19.58 35.79 9.08
N LYS A 305 20.01 34.80 9.85
CA LYS A 305 20.98 33.80 9.40
C LYS A 305 20.36 32.83 8.40
N VAL A 306 21.15 32.47 7.40
CA VAL A 306 20.89 31.40 6.43
C VAL A 306 22.14 30.53 6.36
N ASN A 307 21.99 29.27 6.00
CA ASN A 307 23.08 28.31 5.93
C ASN A 307 23.07 27.51 4.63
N HIS A 308 24.06 27.83 3.81
CA HIS A 308 24.37 27.26 2.51
C HIS A 308 23.17 27.32 1.55
N PRO A 309 22.63 28.51 1.25
CA PRO A 309 21.50 28.59 0.36
C PRO A 309 21.89 28.13 -1.04
N ASN A 310 21.20 27.13 -1.58
CA ASN A 310 21.60 26.47 -2.83
C ASN A 310 20.79 26.94 -4.04
N SER A 311 19.53 27.31 -3.85
CA SER A 311 18.62 27.75 -4.90
C SER A 311 17.88 29.02 -4.51
N VAL A 312 17.49 29.78 -5.54
CA VAL A 312 16.61 30.93 -5.45
C VAL A 312 15.61 30.87 -6.60
N THR A 313 14.33 30.99 -6.29
CA THR A 313 13.24 30.97 -7.27
C THR A 313 12.18 32.02 -6.93
N LEU A 314 11.25 32.25 -7.85
CA LEU A 314 10.20 33.27 -7.75
C LEU A 314 8.85 32.65 -8.09
N ASN A 315 7.79 33.04 -7.37
CA ASN A 315 6.42 32.78 -7.82
C ASN A 315 5.92 33.88 -8.78
N GLU A 316 4.69 33.74 -9.27
CA GLU A 316 4.09 34.72 -10.20
C GLU A 316 3.93 36.13 -9.60
N LEU A 317 3.83 36.25 -8.27
CA LEU A 317 3.78 37.54 -7.57
C LEU A 317 5.18 38.17 -7.41
N GLY A 318 6.24 37.43 -7.71
CA GLY A 318 7.64 37.85 -7.55
C GLY A 318 8.13 37.80 -6.10
N GLU A 319 7.52 36.96 -5.27
CA GLU A 319 8.03 36.62 -3.96
C GLU A 319 9.20 35.65 -4.12
N VAL A 320 10.26 35.82 -3.32
CA VAL A 320 11.50 35.07 -3.47
C VAL A 320 11.46 33.87 -2.52
N PHE A 321 11.74 32.68 -3.05
CA PHE A 321 11.86 31.46 -2.27
C PHE A 321 13.28 30.93 -2.39
N ILE A 322 13.84 30.50 -1.26
CA ILE A 322 15.21 30.02 -1.17
C ILE A 322 15.24 28.67 -0.49
N SER A 323 16.12 27.79 -0.97
CA SER A 323 16.54 26.66 -0.16
C SER A 323 17.56 27.14 0.86
N ASP A 324 17.32 26.84 2.13
CA ASP A 324 18.24 27.05 3.24
C ASP A 324 18.81 25.68 3.63
N SER A 325 19.61 25.12 2.72
CA SER A 325 19.83 23.67 2.59
C SER A 325 20.48 23.03 3.82
N GLN A 326 21.44 23.70 4.47
CA GLN A 326 22.05 23.18 5.71
C GLN A 326 21.25 23.52 6.97
N ASN A 327 20.18 24.30 6.84
CA ASN A 327 19.15 24.45 7.86
C ASN A 327 17.89 23.63 7.54
N TYR A 328 17.91 22.79 6.50
CA TYR A 328 16.86 21.83 6.16
C TYR A 328 15.47 22.45 5.96
N ARG A 329 15.42 23.61 5.29
CA ARG A 329 14.20 24.42 5.14
C ARG A 329 14.12 25.13 3.80
N VAL A 330 12.90 25.41 3.35
CA VAL A 330 12.63 26.41 2.29
C VAL A 330 12.08 27.66 2.96
N ARG A 331 12.64 28.81 2.63
CA ARG A 331 12.26 30.10 3.20
C ARG A 331 11.71 31.03 2.12
N LYS A 332 10.65 31.76 2.47
CA LYS A 332 10.03 32.80 1.63
C LYS A 332 10.50 34.17 2.11
N ILE A 333 10.89 35.04 1.18
CA ILE A 333 11.24 36.43 1.40
C ILE A 333 10.23 37.30 0.65
N THR A 334 9.48 38.10 1.41
CA THR A 334 8.61 39.14 0.84
C THR A 334 9.47 40.36 0.53
N THR A 335 9.70 40.61 -0.75
CA THR A 335 10.66 41.62 -1.24
C THR A 335 10.28 43.06 -0.87
N GLU A 336 8.99 43.36 -0.71
CA GLU A 336 8.50 44.69 -0.33
C GLU A 336 8.73 45.01 1.16
N SER A 337 8.53 44.04 2.05
CA SER A 337 8.62 44.22 3.50
C SER A 337 9.96 43.77 4.09
N GLY A 338 10.76 43.02 3.32
CA GLY A 338 12.00 42.41 3.80
C GLY A 338 11.76 41.32 4.85
N ILE A 339 10.56 40.74 4.90
CA ILE A 339 10.22 39.68 5.85
C ILE A 339 10.64 38.33 5.29
N ILE A 340 11.32 37.51 6.10
CA ILE A 340 11.68 36.13 5.78
C ILE A 340 10.98 35.14 6.72
N THR A 341 10.35 34.10 6.17
CA THR A 341 9.63 33.07 6.93
C THR A 341 9.93 31.67 6.40
N THR A 342 9.86 30.67 7.28
CA THR A 342 9.92 29.26 6.88
C THR A 342 8.56 28.82 6.37
N ILE A 343 8.54 28.23 5.19
CA ILE A 343 7.31 27.68 4.59
C ILE A 343 7.34 26.15 4.49
N VAL A 344 8.54 25.56 4.48
CA VAL A 344 8.75 24.11 4.46
C VAL A 344 9.99 23.78 5.27
N GLY A 345 9.97 22.65 5.95
CA GLY A 345 11.11 22.21 6.75
C GLY A 345 10.97 22.57 8.21
N ASN A 346 11.24 21.59 9.08
CA ASN A 346 11.27 21.81 10.52
C ASN A 346 12.68 22.08 11.06
N GLY A 347 13.71 22.00 10.22
CA GLY A 347 15.12 22.15 10.63
C GLY A 347 15.89 20.87 10.79
N PHE A 348 15.31 19.75 10.39
CA PHE A 348 15.95 18.47 10.43
C PHE A 348 15.90 17.79 9.06
N GLU A 349 16.97 17.09 8.72
CA GLU A 349 17.09 16.42 7.44
C GLU A 349 16.07 15.28 7.27
N LYS A 350 15.78 14.53 8.34
CA LYS A 350 15.03 13.27 8.30
C LYS A 350 13.89 13.14 9.31
N TYR A 351 13.79 14.02 10.31
CA TYR A 351 12.83 13.88 11.41
C TYR A 351 11.50 14.57 11.11
N CYS A 352 10.37 13.88 11.24
CA CYS A 352 9.02 14.47 11.31
C CYS A 352 8.68 14.80 12.77
N THR A 353 8.04 15.94 13.04
CA THR A 353 7.71 16.34 14.42
C THR A 353 6.34 15.89 14.92
N ASP A 354 5.52 15.19 14.11
CA ASP A 354 4.20 14.73 14.52
C ASP A 354 3.90 13.28 14.09
N LEU A 355 3.60 12.44 15.10
CA LEU A 355 3.05 11.06 15.06
C LEU A 355 4.01 9.86 14.76
N ALA A 356 3.66 8.74 15.39
CA ALA A 356 4.41 7.51 15.64
C ALA A 356 4.57 6.66 14.38
N SER A 357 3.58 6.68 13.49
CA SER A 357 3.63 6.04 12.17
C SER A 357 4.82 6.49 11.32
N ASN A 358 5.42 7.65 11.65
CA ASN A 358 6.34 8.38 10.79
C ASN A 358 7.66 8.81 11.47
N THR A 359 8.08 8.18 12.56
CA THR A 359 9.46 8.33 13.06
C THR A 359 10.40 7.47 12.21
N PRO A 360 11.52 7.98 11.65
CA PRO A 360 12.55 7.12 11.06
C PRO A 360 13.20 6.33 12.19
N LEU A 361 12.69 5.12 12.39
CA LEU A 361 13.37 4.11 13.18
C LEU A 361 14.66 3.78 12.44
N PHE A 362 15.73 3.47 13.15
CA PHE A 362 16.91 2.91 12.53
C PHE A 362 17.32 1.66 13.27
N TYR A 363 17.01 0.52 12.64
CA TYR A 363 17.22 -0.80 13.19
C TYR A 363 16.49 -1.00 14.55
N PRO A 364 15.16 -0.81 14.61
CA PRO A 364 14.40 -1.01 15.85
C PRO A 364 14.53 -2.47 16.31
N ARG A 365 14.78 -2.72 17.60
CA ARG A 365 14.92 -4.07 18.16
C ARG A 365 13.87 -4.32 19.24
N GLY A 366 14.29 -4.70 20.45
CA GLY A 366 13.41 -5.10 21.54
C GLY A 366 12.29 -4.10 21.79
N ILE A 367 11.12 -4.64 22.09
CA ILE A 367 9.86 -3.90 22.22
C ILE A 367 9.07 -4.47 23.41
N ILE A 368 8.45 -3.59 24.19
CA ILE A 368 7.57 -3.96 25.31
C ILE A 368 6.33 -3.05 25.32
N SER A 369 5.22 -3.50 25.90
CA SER A 369 4.01 -2.69 26.07
C SER A 369 3.58 -2.60 27.53
N ASN A 370 2.87 -1.52 27.88
CA ASN A 370 2.10 -1.48 29.11
C ASN A 370 0.63 -1.86 28.89
N GLU A 371 -0.12 -2.03 29.99
CA GLU A 371 -1.55 -2.39 29.96
C GLU A 371 -2.44 -1.34 29.30
N ASN A 372 -1.97 -0.08 29.22
CA ASN A 372 -2.68 1.02 28.57
C ASN A 372 -2.53 1.02 27.04
N GLY A 373 -1.73 0.11 26.46
CA GLY A 373 -1.48 0.03 25.03
C GLY A 373 -0.43 1.02 24.51
N GLU A 374 0.42 1.55 25.39
CA GLU A 374 1.64 2.28 25.00
C GLU A 374 2.79 1.29 24.80
N PHE A 375 3.68 1.57 23.85
CA PHE A 375 4.80 0.70 23.50
C PHE A 375 6.13 1.39 23.74
N PHE A 376 7.13 0.66 24.18
CA PHE A 376 8.51 1.12 24.34
C PHE A 376 9.39 0.26 23.48
N TYR A 377 10.36 0.84 22.79
CA TYR A 377 11.28 0.08 21.96
C TYR A 377 12.67 0.70 21.90
N ALA A 378 13.66 -0.15 21.62
CA ALA A 378 15.02 0.27 21.37
C ALA A 378 15.18 0.68 19.90
N ASP A 379 15.52 1.95 19.66
CA ASP A 379 15.83 2.52 18.34
C ASP A 379 17.35 2.42 18.13
N SER A 380 17.83 1.18 17.93
CA SER A 380 19.21 0.79 18.25
C SER A 380 20.27 1.61 17.52
N SER A 381 20.14 1.81 16.22
CA SER A 381 21.13 2.59 15.43
C SER A 381 20.95 4.10 15.58
N ASN A 382 19.87 4.55 16.20
CA ASN A 382 19.69 5.92 16.68
C ASN A 382 20.09 6.07 18.16
N HIS A 383 20.66 5.05 18.80
CA HIS A 383 21.23 5.14 20.15
C HIS A 383 20.27 5.72 21.21
N CYS A 384 18.99 5.36 21.13
CA CYS A 384 17.96 5.86 22.03
C CYS A 384 16.84 4.84 22.29
N ILE A 385 16.08 5.08 23.36
CA ILE A 385 14.85 4.37 23.70
C ILE A 385 13.67 5.29 23.46
N ARG A 386 12.64 4.73 22.83
CA ARG A 386 11.46 5.46 22.38
C ARG A 386 10.20 4.91 23.04
N LYS A 387 9.20 5.77 23.17
CA LYS A 387 7.85 5.43 23.66
C LYS A 387 6.81 5.86 22.62
N ILE A 388 5.93 4.95 22.20
CA ILE A 388 4.72 5.22 21.41
C ILE A 388 3.54 5.34 22.37
N LEU A 389 2.91 6.52 22.41
CA LEU A 389 1.67 6.78 23.13
C LEU A 389 0.46 6.18 22.40
N THR A 390 -0.67 6.02 23.08
CA THR A 390 -1.92 5.46 22.52
C THR A 390 -2.53 6.30 21.39
N ASN A 391 -2.31 7.62 21.41
CA ASN A 391 -2.66 8.54 20.32
C ASN A 391 -1.71 8.43 19.12
N GLY A 392 -0.71 7.53 19.21
CA GLY A 392 0.33 7.38 18.21
C GLY A 392 1.32 8.52 18.21
N THR A 393 1.73 9.12 19.33
CA THR A 393 2.90 10.03 19.38
C THR A 393 4.16 9.25 19.79
N ILE A 394 5.32 9.48 19.15
CA ILE A 394 6.62 8.94 19.63
C ILE A 394 7.36 9.96 20.48
N LEU A 395 7.86 9.53 21.63
CA LEU A 395 8.73 10.29 22.52
C LEU A 395 10.09 9.60 22.66
N THR A 396 11.17 10.38 22.76
CA THR A 396 12.45 9.88 23.29
C THR A 396 12.38 9.86 24.81
N ILE A 397 12.61 8.71 25.42
CA ILE A 397 12.63 8.59 26.89
C ILE A 397 14.04 8.37 27.44
N ALA A 398 14.98 7.91 26.61
CA ALA A 398 16.40 7.88 26.92
C ALA A 398 17.26 7.98 25.66
N GLY A 399 18.48 8.52 25.76
CA GLY A 399 19.41 8.62 24.63
C GLY A 399 19.42 9.98 23.94
N THR A 400 20.60 10.47 23.61
CA THR A 400 20.81 11.74 22.87
C THR A 400 20.90 11.59 21.35
N GLY A 401 20.88 10.37 20.84
CA GLY A 401 21.22 10.08 19.44
C GLY A 401 22.72 9.92 19.18
N THR A 402 23.57 10.21 20.17
CA THR A 402 25.03 10.06 20.08
C THR A 402 25.47 8.80 20.80
N LYS A 403 26.22 7.93 20.11
CA LYS A 403 26.83 6.74 20.73
C LYS A 403 27.79 7.12 21.86
N GLY A 404 27.70 6.42 22.98
CA GLY A 404 28.67 6.53 24.07
C GLY A 404 28.03 6.34 25.45
N TYR A 405 28.78 6.68 26.49
CA TYR A 405 28.35 6.69 27.89
C TYR A 405 28.89 7.95 28.56
N ASN A 406 28.02 8.74 29.19
CA ASN A 406 28.37 10.01 29.85
C ASN A 406 28.02 10.06 31.34
N GLY A 407 27.86 8.90 31.99
CA GLY A 407 27.65 8.78 33.43
C GLY A 407 26.24 8.35 33.84
N ASP A 408 26.04 8.25 35.15
CA ASP A 408 24.78 7.92 35.82
C ASP A 408 24.27 9.10 36.67
N GLY A 409 22.99 9.07 37.04
CA GLY A 409 22.34 10.12 37.85
C GLY A 409 21.92 11.35 37.05
N ILE A 410 22.06 11.31 35.73
CA ILE A 410 21.61 12.36 34.79
C ILE A 410 20.21 12.07 34.26
N GLU A 411 19.55 13.09 33.70
CA GLU A 411 18.30 12.92 32.95
C GLU A 411 18.48 11.88 31.84
N ALA A 412 17.56 10.91 31.75
CA ALA A 412 17.68 9.80 30.81
C ALA A 412 17.77 10.26 29.34
N THR A 413 17.06 11.34 28.98
CA THR A 413 17.09 11.96 27.64
C THR A 413 18.41 12.67 27.33
N SER A 414 19.22 12.98 28.35
CA SER A 414 20.57 13.56 28.21
C SER A 414 21.68 12.51 28.26
N ALA A 415 21.34 11.25 28.50
CA ALA A 415 22.31 10.17 28.55
C ALA A 415 22.72 9.70 27.14
N GLN A 416 23.99 9.41 26.95
CA GLN A 416 24.46 8.68 25.79
C GLN A 416 24.24 7.18 26.02
N LEU A 417 23.70 6.51 25.01
CA LEU A 417 23.58 5.06 24.92
C LEU A 417 24.38 4.59 23.71
N ASN A 418 24.73 3.30 23.62
CA ASN A 418 25.39 2.73 22.46
C ASN A 418 24.72 1.42 22.03
N THR A 419 24.11 1.47 20.84
CA THR A 419 23.33 0.38 20.25
C THR A 419 22.44 -0.37 21.25
N PRO A 420 21.49 0.32 21.94
CA PRO A 420 20.62 -0.36 22.88
C PRO A 420 19.78 -1.42 22.14
N HIS A 421 19.65 -2.62 22.71
CA HIS A 421 19.08 -3.76 21.99
C HIS A 421 17.71 -4.18 22.48
N ASP A 422 17.45 -4.01 23.78
CA ASP A 422 16.19 -4.41 24.39
C ASP A 422 15.78 -3.47 25.52
N VAL A 423 14.49 -3.51 25.83
CA VAL A 423 13.83 -2.69 26.85
C VAL A 423 12.79 -3.50 27.61
N ALA A 424 12.84 -3.44 28.94
CA ALA A 424 11.85 -4.05 29.82
C ALA A 424 11.18 -3.02 30.72
N LEU A 425 9.96 -3.31 31.16
CA LEU A 425 9.13 -2.41 31.95
C LEU A 425 8.70 -3.09 33.25
N ASN A 426 9.00 -2.46 34.38
CA ASN A 426 8.39 -2.85 35.65
C ASN A 426 6.97 -2.28 35.72
N LEU A 427 5.96 -3.14 35.59
CA LEU A 427 4.55 -2.72 35.55
C LEU A 427 4.06 -2.17 36.89
N ALA A 428 4.70 -2.55 38.01
CA ALA A 428 4.32 -2.09 39.35
C ALA A 428 4.85 -0.67 39.66
N THR A 429 6.04 -0.33 39.15
CA THR A 429 6.72 0.95 39.47
C THR A 429 6.76 1.94 38.30
N GLY A 430 6.65 1.46 37.06
CA GLY A 430 6.87 2.24 35.85
C GLY A 430 8.34 2.46 35.48
N GLU A 431 9.27 1.81 36.18
CA GLU A 431 10.71 1.89 35.89
C GLU A 431 11.06 1.09 34.63
N ILE A 432 12.03 1.58 33.86
CA ILE A 432 12.40 1.02 32.56
C ILE A 432 13.83 0.52 32.60
N TYR A 433 14.05 -0.69 32.09
CA TYR A 433 15.34 -1.37 32.07
C TYR A 433 15.81 -1.49 30.62
N ILE A 434 17.10 -1.26 30.39
CA ILE A 434 17.67 -1.12 29.05
C ILE A 434 18.93 -1.96 28.96
N ALA A 435 19.02 -2.78 27.92
CA ALA A 435 20.27 -3.41 27.51
C ALA A 435 21.07 -2.41 26.64
N ASP A 436 22.05 -1.73 27.25
CA ASP A 436 22.95 -0.76 26.61
C ASP A 436 24.18 -1.51 26.05
N THR A 437 23.91 -2.28 25.00
CA THR A 437 24.69 -3.43 24.52
C THR A 437 26.16 -3.13 24.29
N GLU A 438 26.48 -2.15 23.44
CA GLU A 438 27.87 -1.84 23.09
C GLU A 438 28.56 -0.99 24.16
N ASN A 439 27.81 -0.53 25.16
CA ASN A 439 28.37 0.01 26.39
C ASN A 439 28.58 -1.09 27.45
N ASN A 440 28.28 -2.37 27.17
CA ASN A 440 28.41 -3.51 28.09
C ASN A 440 27.71 -3.27 29.44
N ARG A 441 26.50 -2.70 29.42
CA ARG A 441 25.77 -2.32 30.63
C ARG A 441 24.29 -2.67 30.54
N ILE A 442 23.69 -2.99 31.69
CA ILE A 442 22.24 -2.90 31.90
C ILE A 442 21.96 -1.60 32.64
N ARG A 443 21.11 -0.77 32.06
CA ARG A 443 20.73 0.56 32.59
C ARG A 443 19.29 0.54 33.08
N LYS A 444 18.95 1.44 34.00
CA LYS A 444 17.62 1.62 34.57
C LYS A 444 17.24 3.09 34.58
N ILE A 445 16.08 3.42 34.02
CA ILE A 445 15.42 4.71 34.18
C ILE A 445 14.55 4.65 35.44
N LEU A 446 14.83 5.53 36.39
CA LEU A 446 14.10 5.68 37.63
C LEU A 446 12.80 6.49 37.40
N THR A 447 11.85 6.39 38.32
CA THR A 447 10.57 7.10 38.24
C THR A 447 10.69 8.63 38.24
N ASN A 448 11.84 9.16 38.68
CA ASN A 448 12.16 10.59 38.62
C ASN A 448 12.73 11.05 37.27
N GLY A 449 12.87 10.16 36.27
CA GLY A 449 13.38 10.47 34.94
C GLY A 449 14.90 10.35 34.77
N THR A 450 15.64 10.07 35.84
CA THR A 450 17.11 9.87 35.77
C THR A 450 17.49 8.45 35.40
N ILE A 451 18.67 8.26 34.78
CA ILE A 451 19.20 6.95 34.41
C ILE A 451 20.39 6.54 35.28
N THR A 452 20.47 5.25 35.62
CA THR A 452 21.58 4.66 36.39
C THR A 452 21.99 3.30 35.82
N THR A 453 23.22 2.87 36.08
CA THR A 453 23.70 1.52 35.78
C THR A 453 23.29 0.57 36.90
N ILE A 454 22.79 -0.62 36.54
CA ILE A 454 22.44 -1.67 37.50
C ILE A 454 23.28 -2.94 37.34
N ALA A 455 23.89 -3.13 36.16
CA ALA A 455 24.88 -4.16 35.93
C ALA A 455 25.88 -3.71 34.86
N GLY A 456 27.15 -4.12 35.02
CA GLY A 456 28.20 -3.84 34.06
C GLY A 456 29.03 -2.59 34.39
N THR A 457 30.35 -2.71 34.28
CA THR A 457 31.30 -1.59 34.42
C THR A 457 31.58 -0.87 33.11
N GLY A 458 31.25 -1.49 31.97
CA GLY A 458 31.65 -1.11 30.62
C GLY A 458 32.79 -1.93 30.03
N ASP A 459 33.53 -2.66 30.87
CA ASP A 459 34.56 -3.59 30.42
C ASP A 459 33.91 -4.84 29.82
N TYR A 460 34.49 -5.31 28.70
CA TYR A 460 34.04 -6.52 28.02
C TYR A 460 34.63 -7.78 28.68
N GLY A 461 33.79 -8.81 28.88
CA GLY A 461 34.23 -10.13 29.35
C GLY A 461 33.43 -10.62 30.55
N TYR A 462 33.96 -11.57 31.32
CA TYR A 462 33.30 -12.19 32.49
C TYR A 462 34.28 -12.29 33.67
N ASN A 463 33.92 -11.72 34.82
CA ASN A 463 34.75 -11.70 36.03
C ASN A 463 34.17 -12.50 37.22
N GLY A 464 33.17 -13.35 36.97
CA GLY A 464 32.60 -14.24 37.98
C GLY A 464 31.15 -13.93 38.38
N ASP A 465 30.65 -14.74 39.32
CA ASP A 465 29.34 -14.59 39.97
C ASP A 465 29.52 -14.31 41.48
N GLY A 466 28.44 -13.86 42.13
CA GLY A 466 28.43 -13.56 43.57
C GLY A 466 29.00 -12.18 43.93
N ILE A 467 29.35 -11.37 42.92
CA ILE A 467 29.80 -9.99 43.08
C ILE A 467 28.62 -9.01 42.93
N MET A 468 28.85 -7.74 43.26
CA MET A 468 27.90 -6.68 42.92
C MET A 468 27.78 -6.55 41.41
N ALA A 469 26.55 -6.48 40.91
CA ALA A 469 26.26 -6.48 39.48
C ALA A 469 26.89 -5.27 38.75
N VAL A 470 26.96 -4.11 39.42
CA VAL A 470 27.61 -2.89 38.89
C VAL A 470 29.12 -3.04 38.70
N ASP A 471 29.76 -4.00 39.38
CA ASP A 471 31.18 -4.31 39.26
C ASP A 471 31.46 -5.46 38.27
N ALA A 472 30.41 -6.02 37.66
CA ALA A 472 30.54 -7.12 36.72
C ALA A 472 31.14 -6.65 35.37
N TRP A 473 31.91 -7.53 34.74
CA TRP A 473 32.20 -7.44 33.31
C TRP A 473 31.08 -8.17 32.56
N LEU A 474 30.56 -7.52 31.53
CA LEU A 474 29.52 -8.03 30.64
C LEU A 474 30.04 -7.97 29.20
N ASN A 475 29.46 -8.75 28.28
CA ASN A 475 29.86 -8.70 26.88
C ASN A 475 28.63 -8.73 25.97
N GLU A 476 28.33 -7.57 25.38
CA GLU A 476 27.15 -7.33 24.53
C GLU A 476 25.85 -7.87 25.14
N PRO A 477 25.45 -7.43 26.35
CA PRO A 477 24.19 -7.87 26.92
C PRO A 477 23.03 -7.41 26.02
N SER A 478 22.12 -8.32 25.63
CA SER A 478 21.15 -8.04 24.58
C SER A 478 19.70 -8.04 25.06
N GLY A 479 19.19 -9.14 25.58
CA GLY A 479 17.83 -9.26 26.11
C GLY A 479 17.78 -8.94 27.60
N VAL A 480 16.74 -8.23 28.07
CA VAL A 480 16.55 -7.87 29.48
C VAL A 480 15.08 -8.05 29.87
N GLU A 481 14.83 -8.54 31.09
CA GLU A 481 13.48 -8.76 31.63
C GLU A 481 13.46 -8.53 33.14
N ILE A 482 12.31 -8.14 33.69
CA ILE A 482 12.14 -7.84 35.12
C ILE A 482 10.96 -8.62 35.70
N ASP A 483 11.21 -9.35 36.79
CA ASP A 483 10.12 -9.81 37.63
C ASP A 483 9.55 -8.62 38.41
N SER A 484 8.44 -8.07 37.94
CA SER A 484 7.79 -6.92 38.57
C SER A 484 7.31 -7.18 40.01
N THR A 485 7.21 -8.45 40.44
CA THR A 485 6.78 -8.81 41.80
C THR A 485 7.94 -8.83 42.79
N SER A 486 9.09 -9.39 42.40
CA SER A 486 10.26 -9.47 43.26
C SER A 486 11.20 -8.28 43.08
N GLY A 487 11.32 -7.73 41.87
CA GLY A 487 12.33 -6.73 41.49
C GLY A 487 13.62 -7.34 40.91
N GLU A 488 13.67 -8.65 40.71
CA GLU A 488 14.84 -9.33 40.13
C GLU A 488 14.93 -9.14 38.61
N VAL A 489 16.14 -8.84 38.14
CA VAL A 489 16.41 -8.58 36.71
C VAL A 489 17.10 -9.78 36.10
N PHE A 490 16.60 -10.22 34.95
CA PHE A 490 17.19 -11.27 34.13
C PHE A 490 17.70 -10.66 32.84
N PHE A 491 18.83 -11.15 32.32
CA PHE A 491 19.33 -10.69 31.03
C PHE A 491 20.25 -11.72 30.38
N SER A 492 20.36 -11.66 29.06
CA SER A 492 21.36 -12.43 28.32
C SER A 492 22.67 -11.65 28.25
N ASP A 493 23.75 -12.31 28.64
CA ASP A 493 25.13 -11.84 28.53
C ASP A 493 25.72 -12.53 27.29
N THR A 494 25.31 -12.02 26.13
CA THR A 494 25.26 -12.70 24.83
C THR A 494 26.60 -13.30 24.42
N GLU A 495 27.65 -12.50 24.40
CA GLU A 495 28.98 -12.92 23.96
C GLU A 495 29.80 -13.55 25.08
N ASN A 496 29.24 -13.59 26.29
CA ASN A 496 29.70 -14.48 27.37
C ASN A 496 28.91 -15.80 27.41
N PHE A 497 27.97 -16.04 26.49
CA PHE A 497 27.20 -17.29 26.36
C PHE A 497 26.47 -17.71 27.64
N ARG A 498 25.89 -16.73 28.34
CA ARG A 498 25.22 -16.93 29.64
C ARG A 498 23.90 -16.17 29.73
N ILE A 499 22.99 -16.69 30.54
CA ILE A 499 21.84 -15.93 31.06
C ILE A 499 22.13 -15.61 32.52
N ARG A 500 22.02 -14.33 32.88
CA ARG A 500 22.38 -13.78 34.18
C ARG A 500 21.14 -13.28 34.92
N ARG A 501 21.23 -13.27 36.25
CA ARG A 501 20.22 -12.73 37.18
C ARG A 501 20.88 -11.75 38.13
N VAL A 502 20.24 -10.60 38.34
CA VAL A 502 20.54 -9.65 39.42
C VAL A 502 19.47 -9.77 40.49
N SER A 503 19.88 -10.19 41.68
CA SER A 503 19.00 -10.25 42.86
C SER A 503 18.64 -8.87 43.39
N ASN A 504 17.64 -8.79 44.27
CA ASN A 504 17.26 -7.54 44.95
C ASN A 504 18.38 -6.91 45.79
N SER A 505 19.36 -7.72 46.23
CA SER A 505 20.57 -7.23 46.91
C SER A 505 21.64 -6.68 45.96
N GLY A 506 21.38 -6.70 44.64
CA GLY A 506 22.33 -6.23 43.62
C GLY A 506 23.42 -7.24 43.28
N ILE A 507 23.30 -8.50 43.70
CA ILE A 507 24.28 -9.57 43.40
C ILE A 507 23.95 -10.21 42.06
N ILE A 508 24.96 -10.37 41.20
CA ILE A 508 24.85 -11.05 39.89
C ILE A 508 25.18 -12.54 39.98
N THR A 509 24.40 -13.38 39.29
CA THR A 509 24.61 -14.85 39.22
C THR A 509 24.33 -15.39 37.82
N THR A 510 25.04 -16.44 37.40
CA THR A 510 24.71 -17.20 36.18
C THR A 510 23.62 -18.21 36.50
N ILE A 511 22.54 -18.18 35.72
CA ILE A 511 21.40 -19.10 35.88
C ILE A 511 21.25 -20.08 34.71
N ALA A 512 21.89 -19.81 33.58
CA ALA A 512 22.06 -20.76 32.49
C ALA A 512 23.33 -20.45 31.67
N GLY A 513 23.91 -21.48 31.06
CA GLY A 513 25.09 -21.34 30.21
C GLY A 513 26.42 -21.54 30.95
N THR A 514 27.31 -22.34 30.34
CA THR A 514 28.66 -22.60 30.87
C THR A 514 29.70 -21.55 30.46
N GLY A 515 29.36 -20.64 29.54
CA GLY A 515 30.31 -19.74 28.89
C GLY A 515 31.05 -20.32 27.69
N LYS A 516 30.66 -21.49 27.19
CA LYS A 516 31.21 -22.09 25.97
C LYS A 516 30.18 -22.04 24.86
N SER A 517 30.58 -21.54 23.70
CA SER A 517 29.81 -21.66 22.46
C SER A 517 29.83 -23.11 21.96
N LYS A 518 28.66 -23.63 21.55
CA LYS A 518 28.35 -24.93 20.90
C LYS A 518 27.37 -25.80 21.70
N PHE A 519 26.24 -26.13 21.08
CA PHE A 519 25.21 -27.02 21.63
C PHE A 519 25.77 -28.37 22.15
N ASN A 520 25.42 -28.72 23.39
CA ASN A 520 25.79 -29.98 24.05
C ASN A 520 24.57 -30.80 24.53
N GLY A 521 23.36 -30.45 24.09
CA GLY A 521 22.13 -31.14 24.47
C GLY A 521 21.28 -30.38 25.50
N ASP A 522 20.16 -31.01 25.85
CA ASP A 522 19.29 -30.61 26.96
C ASP A 522 19.83 -31.24 28.27
N GLY A 523 19.57 -30.60 29.42
CA GLY A 523 20.18 -30.99 30.70
C GLY A 523 20.01 -29.89 31.75
N MET A 524 20.76 -29.92 32.85
CA MET A 524 20.73 -28.84 33.85
C MET A 524 21.12 -27.51 33.20
N ALA A 525 20.33 -26.44 33.43
CA ALA A 525 20.52 -25.16 32.71
C ALA A 525 21.93 -24.55 32.86
N THR A 526 22.58 -24.75 34.01
CA THR A 526 23.96 -24.28 34.27
C THR A 526 25.05 -25.11 33.60
N ASP A 527 24.71 -26.33 33.15
CA ASP A 527 25.66 -27.27 32.52
C ASP A 527 25.51 -27.32 30.98
N THR A 528 24.48 -26.66 30.44
CA THR A 528 24.28 -26.56 28.99
C THR A 528 25.10 -25.41 28.41
N ASN A 529 25.65 -25.64 27.23
CA ASN A 529 26.33 -24.62 26.45
C ASN A 529 25.31 -23.83 25.64
N LEU A 530 25.49 -22.51 25.59
CA LEU A 530 24.69 -21.59 24.78
C LEU A 530 25.58 -20.97 23.71
N ALA A 531 24.99 -20.50 22.61
CA ALA A 531 25.69 -19.74 21.59
C ALA A 531 24.86 -18.51 21.25
N THR A 532 25.41 -17.34 21.57
CA THR A 532 24.76 -16.02 21.42
C THR A 532 23.29 -16.02 21.89
N PRO A 533 23.01 -16.30 23.17
CA PRO A 533 21.66 -16.19 23.69
C PRO A 533 21.18 -14.74 23.57
N THR A 534 20.03 -14.50 22.93
CA THR A 534 19.53 -13.14 22.68
C THR A 534 18.31 -12.81 23.53
N GLU A 535 17.14 -12.54 22.93
CA GLU A 535 15.95 -12.10 23.65
C GLU A 535 15.49 -13.19 24.63
N ILE A 536 15.05 -12.74 25.81
CA ILE A 536 14.54 -13.58 26.89
C ILE A 536 13.13 -13.15 27.26
N GLN A 537 12.34 -14.05 27.81
CA GLN A 537 11.04 -13.74 28.39
C GLN A 537 10.84 -14.57 29.66
N TYR A 538 10.65 -13.89 30.78
CA TYR A 538 10.34 -14.48 32.07
C TYR A 538 8.82 -14.56 32.25
N VAL A 539 8.32 -15.70 32.73
CA VAL A 539 6.90 -15.95 32.95
C VAL A 539 6.67 -16.13 34.45
N PRO A 540 6.19 -15.09 35.19
CA PRO A 540 6.08 -15.15 36.65
C PRO A 540 5.18 -16.26 37.18
N SER A 541 4.12 -16.62 36.44
CA SER A 541 3.16 -17.65 36.86
C SER A 541 3.75 -19.06 36.89
N THR A 542 4.77 -19.34 36.08
CA THR A 542 5.41 -20.66 35.99
C THR A 542 6.88 -20.63 36.39
N THR A 543 7.47 -19.44 36.58
CA THR A 543 8.90 -19.18 36.78
C THR A 543 9.79 -19.66 35.63
N GLU A 544 9.20 -19.91 34.45
CA GLU A 544 9.93 -20.31 33.26
C GLU A 544 10.55 -19.09 32.57
N ILE A 545 11.75 -19.29 32.01
CA ILE A 545 12.43 -18.38 31.11
C ILE A 545 12.47 -19.04 29.73
N TYR A 546 11.91 -18.36 28.74
CA TYR A 546 12.00 -18.68 27.32
C TYR A 546 13.08 -17.79 26.70
N PHE A 547 13.92 -18.33 25.82
CA PHE A 547 14.94 -17.53 25.14
C PHE A 547 15.34 -18.13 23.80
N ALA A 548 15.94 -17.29 22.95
CA ALA A 548 16.56 -17.72 21.71
C ALA A 548 18.05 -18.03 21.93
N ASP A 549 18.43 -19.29 21.67
CA ASP A 549 19.82 -19.75 21.60
C ASP A 549 20.30 -19.59 20.15
N SER A 550 20.43 -18.33 19.72
CA SER A 550 20.44 -17.92 18.30
C SER A 550 21.55 -18.59 17.50
N GLY A 551 22.76 -18.66 18.05
CA GLY A 551 23.92 -19.27 17.40
C GLY A 551 23.81 -20.79 17.29
N ASN A 552 22.97 -21.41 18.10
CA ASN A 552 22.63 -22.83 18.01
C ASN A 552 21.34 -23.10 17.21
N ASN A 553 20.70 -22.05 16.64
CA ASN A 553 19.47 -22.12 15.84
C ASN A 553 18.27 -22.75 16.58
N ARG A 554 18.12 -22.45 17.88
CA ARG A 554 17.08 -23.05 18.75
C ARG A 554 16.34 -22.02 19.60
N ILE A 555 15.09 -22.35 19.93
CA ILE A 555 14.36 -21.74 21.04
C ILE A 555 14.32 -22.73 22.19
N ARG A 556 14.66 -22.26 23.38
CA ARG A 556 14.82 -23.10 24.59
C ARG A 556 14.09 -22.47 25.77
N LYS A 557 13.77 -23.31 26.75
CA LYS A 557 13.19 -22.88 28.03
C LYS A 557 13.78 -23.62 29.22
N PHE A 558 13.70 -23.00 30.39
CA PHE A 558 14.09 -23.60 31.67
C PHE A 558 13.40 -22.87 32.84
N THR A 559 13.32 -23.47 34.02
CA THR A 559 13.04 -22.77 35.28
C THR A 559 14.35 -22.47 36.02
N ILE A 560 14.34 -21.56 36.98
CA ILE A 560 15.53 -21.30 37.81
C ILE A 560 15.93 -22.61 38.54
N ASN A 561 17.18 -23.05 38.38
CA ASN A 561 17.71 -24.36 38.81
C ASN A 561 17.05 -25.59 38.14
N GLY A 562 16.34 -25.39 37.03
CA GLY A 562 15.66 -26.44 36.28
C GLY A 562 16.49 -27.02 35.14
N MET A 563 15.88 -28.00 34.46
CA MET A 563 16.42 -28.53 33.21
C MET A 563 16.08 -27.61 32.04
N MET A 564 17.08 -27.37 31.19
CA MET A 564 16.92 -26.75 29.91
C MET A 564 16.33 -27.72 28.89
N THR A 565 15.27 -27.27 28.22
CA THR A 565 14.53 -28.03 27.21
C THR A 565 14.47 -27.25 25.91
N THR A 566 14.75 -27.93 24.80
CA THR A 566 14.54 -27.36 23.45
C THR A 566 13.07 -27.46 23.06
N ILE A 567 12.46 -26.34 22.68
CA ILE A 567 11.05 -26.31 22.25
C ILE A 567 10.89 -26.10 20.74
N ALA A 568 11.86 -25.48 20.07
CA ALA A 568 11.91 -25.37 18.62
C ALA A 568 13.34 -25.30 18.09
N GLY A 569 13.49 -25.66 16.82
CA GLY A 569 14.75 -25.53 16.11
C GLY A 569 15.66 -26.74 16.23
N THR A 570 16.66 -26.77 15.36
CA THR A 570 17.74 -27.74 15.33
C THR A 570 19.06 -27.00 15.18
N SER A 571 20.21 -27.67 15.23
CA SER A 571 21.48 -27.02 14.92
C SER A 571 21.69 -26.74 13.43
N THR A 572 20.71 -27.10 12.57
CA THR A 572 20.73 -26.82 11.14
C THR A 572 20.05 -25.47 10.87
N SER A 573 20.82 -24.54 10.29
CA SER A 573 20.32 -23.25 9.81
C SER A 573 19.52 -23.43 8.50
N GLY A 574 18.37 -22.75 8.40
CA GLY A 574 17.56 -22.69 7.18
C GLY A 574 16.07 -22.84 7.47
N TYR A 575 15.28 -23.18 6.44
CA TYR A 575 13.83 -23.39 6.54
C TYR A 575 13.44 -24.68 5.83
N ASN A 576 12.72 -25.58 6.52
CA ASN A 576 12.29 -26.89 5.99
C ASN A 576 10.77 -27.08 5.95
N GLY A 577 10.00 -25.98 5.99
CA GLY A 577 8.55 -26.01 5.91
C GLY A 577 7.82 -25.75 7.23
N ASP A 578 6.50 -25.86 7.18
CA ASP A 578 5.55 -25.66 8.28
C ASP A 578 4.77 -26.95 8.56
N ASN A 579 3.99 -26.95 9.65
CA ASN A 579 3.13 -28.05 10.13
C ASN A 579 3.87 -29.31 10.58
N MET A 580 5.16 -29.17 10.92
CA MET A 580 5.98 -30.24 11.47
C MET A 580 6.26 -30.04 12.96
N PRO A 581 6.72 -31.05 13.72
CA PRO A 581 7.13 -30.87 15.10
C PRO A 581 8.16 -29.74 15.23
N ALA A 582 7.92 -28.79 16.13
CA ALA A 582 8.74 -27.59 16.26
C ALA A 582 10.22 -27.91 16.56
N THR A 583 10.48 -28.97 17.31
CA THR A 583 11.83 -29.48 17.65
C THR A 583 12.60 -30.08 16.47
N ARG A 584 11.95 -30.26 15.31
CA ARG A 584 12.55 -30.73 14.05
C ARG A 584 12.63 -29.63 12.98
N ALA A 585 12.12 -28.44 13.27
CA ALA A 585 12.13 -27.32 12.35
C ALA A 585 13.57 -26.79 12.18
N TRP A 586 13.92 -26.37 10.97
CA TRP A 586 15.09 -25.54 10.75
C TRP A 586 14.68 -24.09 11.03
N LEU A 587 15.46 -23.46 11.91
CA LEU A 587 15.42 -22.02 12.19
C LEU A 587 16.76 -21.44 11.74
N ASN A 588 16.80 -20.15 11.44
CA ASN A 588 18.03 -19.49 11.03
C ASN A 588 18.24 -18.22 11.84
N PHE A 589 19.16 -18.32 12.81
CA PHE A 589 19.48 -17.25 13.75
C PHE A 589 18.23 -16.65 14.41
N PRO A 590 17.35 -17.46 15.05
CA PRO A 590 16.16 -16.91 15.69
C PRO A 590 16.59 -15.98 16.82
N VAL A 591 15.93 -14.83 16.99
CA VAL A 591 16.34 -13.81 17.98
C VAL A 591 15.27 -13.46 19.00
N GLY A 592 14.00 -13.43 18.60
CA GLY A 592 12.89 -13.02 19.45
C GLY A 592 12.00 -14.19 19.84
N VAL A 593 11.49 -14.17 21.07
CA VAL A 593 10.56 -15.18 21.58
C VAL A 593 9.48 -14.54 22.46
N THR A 594 8.21 -14.89 22.22
CA THR A 594 7.08 -14.44 23.04
C THR A 594 6.15 -15.62 23.34
N TYR A 595 5.84 -15.84 24.59
CA TYR A 595 4.94 -16.84 25.14
C TYR A 595 3.63 -16.19 25.53
N ASP A 596 2.54 -16.80 25.08
CA ASP A 596 1.18 -16.45 25.46
C ASP A 596 0.68 -17.40 26.56
N PRO A 597 0.57 -16.95 27.82
CA PRO A 597 0.07 -17.78 28.91
C PRO A 597 -1.41 -18.13 28.78
N LYS A 598 -2.21 -17.38 28.00
CA LYS A 598 -3.65 -17.65 27.83
C LYS A 598 -3.89 -18.83 26.91
N THR A 599 -3.09 -18.94 25.84
CA THR A 599 -3.25 -19.97 24.80
C THR A 599 -2.18 -21.06 24.85
N ASN A 600 -1.15 -20.89 25.68
CA ASN A 600 0.04 -21.75 25.76
C ASN A 600 0.77 -21.86 24.41
N GLN A 601 0.87 -20.75 23.67
CA GLN A 601 1.51 -20.66 22.36
C GLN A 601 2.81 -19.87 22.45
N VAL A 602 3.77 -20.19 21.57
CA VAL A 602 5.06 -19.49 21.50
C VAL A 602 5.24 -18.91 20.10
N TYR A 603 5.62 -17.64 20.03
CA TYR A 603 5.95 -16.91 18.81
C TYR A 603 7.46 -16.72 18.72
N ILE A 604 7.99 -16.74 17.51
CA ILE A 604 9.43 -16.74 17.24
C ILE A 604 9.73 -15.78 16.09
N ALA A 605 10.68 -14.88 16.29
CA ALA A 605 11.28 -14.10 15.21
C ALA A 605 12.46 -14.89 14.61
N ASP A 606 12.22 -15.48 13.45
CA ASP A 606 13.18 -16.30 12.70
C ASP A 606 13.97 -15.40 11.74
N LEU A 607 14.92 -14.66 12.31
CA LEU A 607 15.54 -13.44 11.74
C LEU A 607 16.02 -13.64 10.31
N SER A 608 16.91 -14.61 10.09
CA SER A 608 17.56 -14.82 8.79
C SER A 608 16.71 -15.64 7.83
N ASN A 609 15.62 -16.25 8.32
CA ASN A 609 14.57 -16.80 7.48
C ASN A 609 13.50 -15.76 7.13
N HIS A 610 13.61 -14.51 7.61
CA HIS A 610 12.69 -13.42 7.28
C HIS A 610 11.22 -13.74 7.58
N ARG A 611 10.97 -14.42 8.70
CA ARG A 611 9.64 -14.93 9.08
C ARG A 611 9.33 -14.72 10.56
N ILE A 612 8.06 -14.53 10.86
CA ILE A 612 7.50 -14.74 12.19
C ILE A 612 6.88 -16.13 12.22
N ARG A 613 7.31 -16.97 13.17
CA ARG A 613 6.86 -18.36 13.33
C ARG A 613 6.07 -18.50 14.63
N LYS A 614 5.24 -19.54 14.70
CA LYS A 614 4.38 -19.84 15.83
C LYS A 614 4.39 -21.34 16.12
N ILE A 615 4.61 -21.72 17.39
CA ILE A 615 4.40 -23.07 17.91
C ILE A 615 2.95 -23.19 18.38
N LEU A 616 2.23 -24.16 17.84
CA LEU A 616 0.86 -24.48 18.20
C LEU A 616 0.80 -25.39 19.45
N THR A 617 -0.36 -25.48 20.09
CA THR A 617 -0.57 -26.28 21.30
C THR A 617 -0.34 -27.77 21.12
N ASN A 618 -0.40 -28.27 19.88
CA ASN A 618 -0.06 -29.64 19.51
C ASN A 618 1.45 -29.87 19.27
N GLY A 619 2.29 -28.84 19.48
CA GLY A 619 3.74 -28.91 19.33
C GLY A 619 4.27 -28.77 17.91
N THR A 620 3.43 -28.43 16.91
CA THR A 620 3.89 -28.13 15.55
C THR A 620 4.21 -26.65 15.34
N ILE A 621 5.09 -26.33 14.39
CA ILE A 621 5.45 -24.95 14.02
C ILE A 621 4.78 -24.52 12.71
N THR A 622 4.40 -23.25 12.59
CA THR A 622 3.87 -22.67 11.35
C THR A 622 4.33 -21.22 11.15
N THR A 623 4.37 -20.73 9.92
CA THR A 623 4.66 -19.33 9.59
C THR A 623 3.38 -18.51 9.71
N ILE A 624 3.46 -17.37 10.40
CA ILE A 624 2.32 -16.44 10.54
C ILE A 624 2.57 -15.09 9.83
N ALA A 625 3.83 -14.76 9.53
CA ALA A 625 4.18 -13.62 8.70
C ALA A 625 5.52 -13.83 7.97
N GLY A 626 5.66 -13.20 6.80
CA GLY A 626 6.89 -13.21 6.01
C GLY A 626 6.88 -14.22 4.88
N THR A 627 7.29 -13.78 3.69
CA THR A 627 7.46 -14.65 2.49
C THR A 627 8.71 -15.52 2.54
N GLY A 628 9.65 -15.21 3.45
CA GLY A 628 10.99 -15.79 3.47
C GLY A 628 12.03 -15.11 2.62
N LYS A 629 11.65 -14.05 1.90
CA LYS A 629 12.57 -13.17 1.18
C LYS A 629 12.64 -11.84 1.90
N GLY A 630 13.84 -11.45 2.33
CA GLY A 630 14.11 -10.14 2.91
C GLY A 630 13.77 -9.02 1.93
N GLY A 631 13.04 -8.01 2.40
CA GLY A 631 12.67 -6.82 1.63
C GLY A 631 11.46 -6.12 2.24
N TYR A 632 11.01 -5.06 1.56
CA TYR A 632 9.80 -4.30 1.91
C TYR A 632 8.91 -4.19 0.67
N ASN A 633 7.70 -4.72 0.72
CA ASN A 633 6.74 -4.67 -0.39
C ASN A 633 5.47 -3.88 -0.07
N GLY A 634 5.48 -3.03 0.96
CA GLY A 634 4.38 -2.15 1.30
C GLY A 634 3.70 -2.46 2.64
N ASN A 635 2.54 -1.85 2.81
CA ASN A 635 1.66 -1.93 3.97
C ASN A 635 0.29 -2.47 3.53
N ASN A 636 -0.53 -2.97 4.46
CA ASN A 636 -1.87 -3.52 4.19
C ASN A 636 -1.89 -4.76 3.26
N LEU A 637 -0.84 -5.58 3.29
CA LEU A 637 -0.79 -6.88 2.61
C LEU A 637 -1.13 -8.01 3.59
N THR A 638 -1.48 -9.19 3.07
CA THR A 638 -1.62 -10.37 3.94
C THR A 638 -0.29 -10.70 4.60
N ALA A 639 -0.33 -11.21 5.82
CA ALA A 639 0.86 -11.46 6.63
C ALA A 639 1.86 -12.39 5.92
N LEU A 640 1.35 -13.40 5.20
CA LEU A 640 2.15 -14.37 4.46
C LEU A 640 2.69 -13.84 3.11
N SER A 641 2.07 -12.80 2.53
CA SER A 641 2.57 -12.15 1.30
C SER A 641 3.48 -10.96 1.58
N THR A 642 3.58 -10.52 2.83
CA THR A 642 4.44 -9.39 3.24
C THR A 642 5.91 -9.82 3.25
N GLN A 643 6.78 -9.02 2.63
CA GLN A 643 8.22 -9.13 2.83
C GLN A 643 8.57 -8.49 4.16
N VAL A 644 9.13 -9.30 5.04
CA VAL A 644 9.70 -8.91 6.33
C VAL A 644 11.21 -9.04 6.20
N ASN A 645 12.00 -8.20 6.86
CA ASN A 645 13.45 -8.20 6.75
C ASN A 645 14.14 -8.07 8.11
N GLY A 646 14.57 -9.21 8.64
CA GLY A 646 15.21 -9.28 9.95
C GLY A 646 14.23 -8.93 11.06
N PRO A 647 13.13 -9.70 11.22
CA PRO A 647 12.25 -9.51 12.37
C PRO A 647 13.02 -9.75 13.67
N HIS A 648 12.73 -8.96 14.70
CA HIS A 648 13.43 -9.03 15.98
C HIS A 648 12.48 -9.07 17.18
N GLY A 649 12.37 -7.98 17.95
CA GLY A 649 11.56 -7.92 19.16
C GLY A 649 10.09 -8.13 18.88
N MET A 650 9.40 -8.83 19.77
CA MET A 650 7.98 -9.16 19.62
C MET A 650 7.21 -9.05 20.93
N ILE A 651 5.96 -8.58 20.84
CA ILE A 651 5.00 -8.60 21.95
C ILE A 651 3.62 -9.05 21.49
N LEU A 652 2.87 -9.58 22.45
CA LEU A 652 1.48 -9.95 22.29
C LEU A 652 0.60 -9.01 23.11
N GLN A 653 -0.38 -8.38 22.45
CA GLN A 653 -1.39 -7.58 23.13
C GLN A 653 -2.50 -8.46 23.75
N PRO A 654 -3.23 -7.97 24.77
CA PRO A 654 -4.32 -8.72 25.39
C PRO A 654 -5.43 -9.19 24.44
N ASN A 655 -5.65 -8.49 23.31
CA ASN A 655 -6.60 -8.83 22.26
C ASN A 655 -6.07 -9.91 21.28
N GLY A 656 -4.80 -10.29 21.38
CA GLY A 656 -4.14 -11.27 20.53
C GLY A 656 -3.33 -10.67 19.37
N ASP A 657 -3.26 -9.34 19.23
CA ASP A 657 -2.45 -8.68 18.22
C ASP A 657 -0.96 -8.96 18.48
N VAL A 658 -0.22 -9.30 17.43
CA VAL A 658 1.24 -9.49 17.51
C VAL A 658 1.91 -8.24 16.95
N ILE A 659 2.67 -7.53 17.78
CA ILE A 659 3.52 -6.43 17.32
C ILE A 659 4.95 -6.91 17.27
N PHE A 660 5.67 -6.54 16.21
CA PHE A 660 7.07 -6.90 16.06
C PHE A 660 7.87 -5.79 15.38
N SER A 661 9.17 -5.73 15.68
CA SER A 661 10.11 -4.88 14.95
C SER A 661 10.59 -5.60 13.68
N ASP A 662 10.37 -4.98 12.52
CA ASP A 662 10.93 -5.39 11.23
C ASP A 662 12.21 -4.58 11.00
N SER A 663 13.28 -5.02 11.68
CA SER A 663 14.43 -4.16 12.02
C SER A 663 15.16 -3.62 10.81
N THR A 664 15.40 -4.46 9.79
CA THR A 664 16.15 -4.01 8.60
C THR A 664 15.30 -3.16 7.67
N ASN A 665 13.97 -3.29 7.75
CA ASN A 665 13.04 -2.41 7.06
C ASN A 665 12.75 -1.13 7.85
N ASN A 666 13.34 -0.95 9.03
CA ASN A 666 13.16 0.25 9.86
C ASN A 666 11.69 0.55 10.20
N VAL A 667 10.87 -0.49 10.41
CA VAL A 667 9.45 -0.34 10.75
C VAL A 667 9.07 -1.21 11.95
N ILE A 668 8.09 -0.76 12.74
CA ILE A 668 7.38 -1.62 13.70
C ILE A 668 6.06 -2.00 13.05
N ARG A 669 5.72 -3.29 13.08
CA ARG A 669 4.56 -3.86 12.40
C ARG A 669 3.62 -4.55 13.37
N ILE A 670 2.33 -4.61 13.01
CA ILE A 670 1.28 -5.29 13.76
C ILE A 670 0.55 -6.31 12.87
N ILE A 671 0.33 -7.51 13.41
CA ILE A 671 -0.55 -8.55 12.86
C ILE A 671 -1.83 -8.51 13.72
N ARG A 672 -2.97 -8.14 13.11
CA ARG A 672 -4.25 -8.02 13.84
C ARG A 672 -4.93 -9.38 14.01
N SER A 673 -5.36 -9.72 15.22
CA SER A 673 -6.01 -11.01 15.55
C SER A 673 -7.54 -11.01 15.41
N ASP A 674 -8.18 -9.84 15.45
CA ASP A 674 -9.63 -9.66 15.62
C ASP A 674 -10.40 -9.29 14.34
N GLN A 675 -9.69 -9.08 13.23
CA GLN A 675 -10.28 -8.68 11.97
C GLN A 675 -10.50 -9.90 11.06
N ILE A 676 -11.77 -10.18 10.77
CA ILE A 676 -12.16 -11.21 9.79
C ILE A 676 -12.08 -10.57 8.40
N TYR A 677 -11.37 -11.21 7.48
CA TYR A 677 -11.30 -10.82 6.08
C TYR A 677 -11.99 -11.87 5.23
N CYS A 678 -12.44 -11.53 4.03
CA CYS A 678 -12.85 -12.51 3.02
C CYS A 678 -12.36 -11.98 1.68
N ASN A 679 -11.51 -12.76 0.99
CA ASN A 679 -10.88 -12.32 -0.27
C ASN A 679 -10.10 -11.00 -0.09
N GLY A 680 -9.37 -10.88 1.03
CA GLY A 680 -8.59 -9.68 1.37
C GLY A 680 -9.40 -8.43 1.75
N THR A 681 -10.73 -8.51 1.79
CA THR A 681 -11.63 -7.40 2.15
C THR A 681 -12.14 -7.58 3.58
N LEU A 682 -12.17 -6.52 4.40
CA LEU A 682 -12.54 -6.60 5.81
C LEU A 682 -14.03 -6.93 5.99
N SER A 683 -14.41 -7.73 6.98
CA SER A 683 -15.81 -8.13 7.24
C SER A 683 -16.76 -6.95 7.49
N SER A 684 -16.24 -5.81 7.92
CA SER A 684 -16.99 -4.56 8.10
C SER A 684 -17.08 -3.70 6.84
N ASP A 685 -16.40 -4.05 5.74
CA ASP A 685 -16.47 -3.33 4.47
C ASP A 685 -17.76 -3.69 3.74
N LEU A 686 -18.46 -2.68 3.20
CA LEU A 686 -19.71 -2.86 2.45
C LEU A 686 -19.55 -3.72 1.18
N ASN A 687 -18.33 -3.85 0.65
CA ASN A 687 -18.03 -4.65 -0.54
C ASN A 687 -17.55 -6.07 -0.22
N VAL A 688 -17.48 -6.46 1.06
CA VAL A 688 -17.08 -7.82 1.43
C VAL A 688 -18.03 -8.85 0.80
N CYS A 689 -17.49 -10.00 0.39
CA CYS A 689 -18.27 -11.02 -0.35
C CYS A 689 -18.96 -10.44 -1.60
N ASN A 690 -18.23 -9.60 -2.35
CA ASN A 690 -18.71 -8.85 -3.53
C ASN A 690 -19.95 -7.97 -3.22
N GLY A 691 -20.14 -7.56 -1.97
CA GLY A 691 -21.31 -6.82 -1.50
C GLY A 691 -22.62 -7.61 -1.52
N ARG A 692 -22.53 -8.95 -1.65
CA ARG A 692 -23.66 -9.87 -1.88
C ARG A 692 -23.67 -11.03 -0.89
N GLY A 693 -23.03 -10.84 0.26
CA GLY A 693 -22.93 -11.83 1.31
C GLY A 693 -22.30 -11.25 2.57
N TRP A 694 -22.23 -12.06 3.61
CA TRP A 694 -21.58 -11.73 4.88
C TRP A 694 -20.37 -12.60 5.11
N CYS A 695 -19.27 -11.98 5.54
CA CYS A 695 -18.07 -12.70 5.89
C CYS A 695 -18.22 -13.26 7.31
N MET A 696 -18.36 -14.58 7.43
CA MET A 696 -18.67 -15.24 8.70
C MET A 696 -17.40 -15.66 9.46
N GLU A 697 -16.37 -16.04 8.71
CA GLU A 697 -15.03 -16.39 9.17
C GLU A 697 -14.04 -16.14 8.04
N SER A 698 -12.73 -16.09 8.33
CA SER A 698 -11.77 -15.68 7.31
C SER A 698 -11.81 -16.58 6.08
N GLY A 699 -11.98 -15.98 4.91
CA GLY A 699 -12.00 -16.66 3.62
C GLY A 699 -13.32 -17.35 3.29
N LYS A 700 -14.39 -17.11 4.06
CA LYS A 700 -15.68 -17.78 3.87
C LYS A 700 -16.86 -16.82 3.94
N CYS A 701 -17.55 -16.72 2.82
CA CYS A 701 -18.76 -15.91 2.68
C CYS A 701 -20.03 -16.75 2.84
N SER A 702 -21.00 -16.20 3.56
CA SER A 702 -22.40 -16.63 3.51
C SER A 702 -23.14 -15.74 2.51
N CYS A 703 -23.56 -16.30 1.40
CA CYS A 703 -24.15 -15.53 0.31
C CYS A 703 -25.63 -15.19 0.55
N GLN A 704 -26.03 -14.02 0.06
CA GLN A 704 -27.44 -13.62 -0.02
C GLN A 704 -28.16 -14.43 -1.08
N ASP A 705 -29.48 -14.59 -0.91
CA ASP A 705 -30.33 -15.32 -1.86
C ASP A 705 -30.14 -14.81 -3.29
N GLY A 706 -29.89 -15.74 -4.23
CA GLY A 706 -29.59 -15.42 -5.62
C GLY A 706 -28.11 -15.50 -6.01
N TRP A 707 -27.21 -15.75 -5.05
CA TRP A 707 -25.76 -15.79 -5.26
C TRP A 707 -25.11 -17.00 -4.57
N ILE A 708 -24.13 -17.60 -5.24
CA ILE A 708 -23.33 -18.74 -4.78
C ILE A 708 -21.83 -18.54 -5.10
N GLY A 709 -21.03 -19.54 -4.75
CA GLY A 709 -19.57 -19.52 -4.84
C GLY A 709 -18.91 -18.98 -3.56
N ASP A 710 -17.62 -19.30 -3.36
CA ASP A 710 -16.88 -19.03 -2.12
C ASP A 710 -16.86 -17.53 -1.69
N TYR A 711 -17.11 -16.63 -2.66
CA TYR A 711 -17.17 -15.18 -2.45
C TYR A 711 -18.44 -14.52 -3.00
N CYS A 712 -19.51 -15.28 -3.25
CA CYS A 712 -20.79 -14.76 -3.74
C CYS A 712 -20.72 -14.04 -5.09
N SER A 713 -19.84 -14.53 -5.97
CA SER A 713 -19.59 -13.97 -7.30
C SER A 713 -20.49 -14.58 -8.38
N GLU A 714 -21.11 -15.72 -8.14
CA GLU A 714 -21.87 -16.47 -9.15
C GLU A 714 -23.38 -16.34 -8.91
N PRO A 715 -24.18 -15.92 -9.90
CA PRO A 715 -25.63 -15.85 -9.76
C PRO A 715 -26.27 -17.23 -9.82
N THR A 716 -27.34 -17.47 -9.06
CA THR A 716 -28.16 -18.68 -9.19
C THR A 716 -29.31 -18.45 -10.16
N CYS A 717 -29.52 -19.40 -11.07
CA CYS A 717 -30.70 -19.45 -11.93
C CYS A 717 -31.48 -20.75 -11.71
N GLU A 718 -32.81 -20.65 -11.83
CA GLU A 718 -33.71 -21.79 -11.76
C GLU A 718 -33.34 -22.87 -12.79
N ASN A 719 -33.09 -24.09 -12.28
CA ASN A 719 -32.70 -25.28 -13.05
C ASN A 719 -31.58 -25.06 -14.09
N ASP A 720 -30.63 -24.16 -13.81
CA ASP A 720 -29.54 -23.81 -14.73
C ASP A 720 -30.04 -23.46 -16.14
N CYS A 721 -31.06 -22.60 -16.22
CA CYS A 721 -31.69 -22.21 -17.48
C CYS A 721 -32.27 -23.40 -18.26
N TYR A 722 -32.71 -24.43 -17.55
CA TYR A 722 -33.20 -25.71 -18.07
C TYR A 722 -32.22 -26.40 -19.05
N GLY A 723 -30.92 -26.04 -19.00
CA GLY A 723 -29.89 -26.53 -19.91
C GLY A 723 -29.95 -25.95 -21.34
N HIS A 724 -30.70 -24.88 -21.55
CA HIS A 724 -30.93 -24.26 -22.88
C HIS A 724 -30.57 -22.75 -22.91
N GLY A 725 -29.74 -22.31 -21.97
CA GLY A 725 -29.28 -20.93 -21.86
C GLY A 725 -28.17 -20.74 -20.84
N ARG A 726 -27.65 -19.51 -20.74
CA ARG A 726 -26.62 -19.12 -19.77
C ARG A 726 -27.21 -18.20 -18.69
N CYS A 727 -26.91 -18.48 -17.42
CA CYS A 727 -27.30 -17.62 -16.31
C CYS A 727 -26.47 -16.32 -16.30
N VAL A 728 -27.13 -15.17 -16.41
CA VAL A 728 -26.47 -13.85 -16.50
C VAL A 728 -26.77 -12.95 -15.29
N SER A 729 -27.85 -13.22 -14.55
CA SER A 729 -28.15 -12.63 -13.25
C SER A 729 -29.18 -13.49 -12.51
N ASN A 730 -29.47 -13.20 -11.22
CA ASN A 730 -30.39 -14.02 -10.42
C ASN A 730 -31.71 -14.30 -11.16
N ASN A 731 -31.98 -15.59 -11.42
CA ASN A 731 -33.14 -16.08 -12.20
C ASN A 731 -33.34 -15.45 -13.58
N THR A 732 -32.28 -14.98 -14.23
CA THR A 732 -32.34 -14.45 -15.60
C THR A 732 -31.37 -15.19 -16.50
N CYS A 733 -31.94 -15.84 -17.51
CA CYS A 733 -31.22 -16.63 -18.50
C CYS A 733 -31.16 -15.93 -19.86
N GLU A 734 -30.00 -16.02 -20.50
CA GLU A 734 -29.82 -15.71 -21.92
C GLU A 734 -29.99 -17.01 -22.71
N CYS A 735 -31.06 -17.11 -23.50
CA CYS A 735 -31.46 -18.35 -24.18
C CYS A 735 -30.70 -18.62 -25.48
N GLU A 736 -30.41 -19.89 -25.72
CA GLU A 736 -29.83 -20.34 -26.99
C GLU A 736 -30.85 -20.31 -28.14
N TYR A 737 -30.37 -20.25 -29.38
CA TYR A 737 -31.21 -20.07 -30.57
C TYR A 737 -32.28 -21.16 -30.71
N GLY A 738 -33.56 -20.74 -30.83
CA GLY A 738 -34.72 -21.63 -30.95
C GLY A 738 -35.52 -21.80 -29.66
N TRP A 739 -35.00 -21.31 -28.54
CA TRP A 739 -35.65 -21.32 -27.22
C TRP A 739 -36.04 -19.90 -26.78
N ASP A 740 -37.14 -19.81 -26.05
CA ASP A 740 -37.76 -18.60 -25.52
C ASP A 740 -38.45 -18.93 -24.17
N GLY A 741 -39.22 -17.98 -23.62
CA GLY A 741 -39.94 -18.11 -22.35
C GLY A 741 -39.42 -17.15 -21.30
N ASN A 742 -39.52 -15.83 -21.60
CA ASN A 742 -39.33 -14.69 -20.70
C ASN A 742 -38.51 -15.03 -19.43
N SER A 743 -37.18 -15.09 -19.61
CA SER A 743 -36.11 -15.30 -18.62
C SER A 743 -35.75 -16.72 -18.16
N HIS A 744 -36.41 -17.79 -18.64
CA HIS A 744 -36.12 -19.16 -18.19
C HIS A 744 -35.83 -20.19 -19.30
N CYS A 745 -35.86 -19.80 -20.58
CA CYS A 745 -35.49 -20.66 -21.74
C CYS A 745 -36.25 -21.99 -21.81
N SER A 746 -37.49 -22.01 -21.34
CA SER A 746 -38.29 -23.21 -21.14
C SER A 746 -39.30 -23.49 -22.27
N GLN A 747 -39.36 -22.67 -23.31
CA GLN A 747 -40.33 -22.75 -24.42
C GLN A 747 -39.66 -22.67 -25.79
N PHE A 748 -40.32 -23.14 -26.86
CA PHE A 748 -39.83 -22.99 -28.23
C PHE A 748 -40.24 -21.65 -28.86
N SER A 749 -39.38 -21.07 -29.70
CA SER A 749 -39.68 -19.82 -30.41
C SER A 749 -40.48 -20.05 -31.71
N CYS A 750 -41.63 -19.37 -31.87
CA CYS A 750 -42.45 -19.37 -33.09
C CYS A 750 -42.66 -17.96 -33.69
N GLY A 751 -41.76 -17.02 -33.39
CA GLY A 751 -41.87 -15.64 -33.86
C GLY A 751 -41.93 -15.49 -35.38
N GLY A 752 -41.37 -16.43 -36.15
CA GLY A 752 -41.41 -16.46 -37.61
C GLY A 752 -42.77 -16.83 -38.23
N LEU A 753 -43.72 -17.33 -37.44
CA LEU A 753 -45.11 -17.62 -37.87
C LEU A 753 -46.14 -16.78 -37.09
N ASN A 754 -45.76 -15.57 -36.65
CA ASN A 754 -46.60 -14.69 -35.83
C ASN A 754 -47.25 -15.41 -34.64
N ASN A 755 -46.50 -16.30 -33.98
CA ASN A 755 -46.98 -17.10 -32.86
C ASN A 755 -48.30 -17.83 -33.16
N CYS A 756 -48.38 -18.45 -34.35
CA CYS A 756 -49.54 -19.23 -34.80
C CYS A 756 -50.84 -18.40 -34.89
N ASN A 757 -50.70 -17.09 -35.14
CA ASN A 757 -51.79 -16.09 -35.16
C ASN A 757 -52.72 -16.17 -33.93
N SER A 758 -52.24 -16.70 -32.80
CA SER A 758 -53.02 -17.03 -31.59
C SER A 758 -54.15 -18.07 -31.76
N ASN A 759 -54.25 -18.72 -32.93
CA ASN A 759 -55.26 -19.75 -33.24
C ASN A 759 -54.68 -21.18 -33.23
N GLY A 760 -53.46 -21.35 -32.71
CA GLY A 760 -52.75 -22.61 -32.62
C GLY A 760 -51.65 -22.61 -31.56
N LEU A 761 -51.08 -23.78 -31.29
CA LEU A 761 -49.99 -23.99 -30.32
C LEU A 761 -48.64 -24.14 -31.05
N CYS A 762 -47.60 -23.47 -30.54
CA CYS A 762 -46.22 -23.66 -30.99
C CYS A 762 -45.69 -24.98 -30.44
N VAL A 763 -45.39 -25.93 -31.31
CA VAL A 763 -44.98 -27.30 -30.92
C VAL A 763 -43.52 -27.59 -31.22
N SER A 764 -42.88 -26.78 -32.07
CA SER A 764 -41.43 -26.74 -32.30
C SER A 764 -41.05 -25.41 -32.98
N ASN A 765 -39.76 -25.12 -33.14
CA ASN A 765 -39.28 -23.86 -33.73
C ASN A 765 -39.98 -23.56 -35.06
N ASN A 766 -40.77 -22.47 -35.10
CA ASN A 766 -41.62 -22.06 -36.21
C ASN A 766 -42.54 -23.17 -36.78
N THR A 767 -43.16 -23.99 -35.92
CA THR A 767 -44.19 -24.97 -36.32
C THR A 767 -45.43 -24.86 -35.42
N CYS A 768 -46.60 -24.72 -36.06
CA CYS A 768 -47.89 -24.50 -35.40
C CYS A 768 -48.83 -25.71 -35.53
N SER A 769 -49.57 -26.00 -34.47
CA SER A 769 -50.70 -26.94 -34.46
C SER A 769 -52.01 -26.17 -34.24
N CYS A 770 -52.90 -26.14 -35.22
CA CYS A 770 -54.09 -25.27 -35.21
C CYS A 770 -55.25 -25.82 -34.38
N GLN A 771 -55.99 -24.92 -33.72
CA GLN A 771 -57.21 -25.24 -32.99
C GLN A 771 -58.38 -25.55 -33.92
N SER A 772 -59.36 -26.32 -33.42
CA SER A 772 -60.54 -26.74 -34.18
C SER A 772 -61.30 -25.54 -34.78
N GLY A 773 -61.72 -25.68 -36.04
CA GLY A 773 -62.32 -24.59 -36.80
C GLY A 773 -61.31 -23.69 -37.53
N TRP A 774 -59.99 -23.85 -37.28
CA TRP A 774 -58.91 -23.15 -37.96
C TRP A 774 -57.97 -24.09 -38.74
N ALA A 775 -57.38 -23.60 -39.83
CA ALA A 775 -56.51 -24.36 -40.73
C ALA A 775 -55.42 -23.46 -41.37
N GLY A 776 -54.46 -24.07 -42.05
CA GLY A 776 -53.29 -23.40 -42.64
C GLY A 776 -52.03 -23.54 -41.77
N THR A 777 -50.85 -23.28 -42.33
CA THR A 777 -49.55 -23.46 -41.65
C THR A 777 -49.30 -22.48 -40.51
N ASP A 778 -50.04 -21.36 -40.50
CA ASP A 778 -50.03 -20.33 -39.46
C ASP A 778 -51.40 -20.18 -38.76
N CYS A 779 -52.35 -21.08 -39.04
CA CYS A 779 -53.70 -21.11 -38.45
C CYS A 779 -54.61 -19.91 -38.79
N SER A 780 -54.48 -19.35 -40.00
CA SER A 780 -55.22 -18.16 -40.45
C SER A 780 -56.56 -18.42 -41.16
N GLN A 781 -56.90 -19.66 -41.54
CA GLN A 781 -58.10 -20.01 -42.33
C GLN A 781 -59.21 -20.65 -41.47
N PHE A 782 -60.52 -20.42 -41.73
CA PHE A 782 -61.64 -20.97 -40.90
C PHE A 782 -62.55 -22.02 -41.61
N THR A 783 -63.24 -22.88 -40.84
CA THR A 783 -64.17 -23.95 -41.33
C THR A 783 -65.43 -24.13 -40.45
N CYS A 784 -66.49 -24.82 -40.92
CA CYS A 784 -67.75 -25.09 -40.17
C CYS A 784 -67.98 -26.56 -39.77
N SER A 785 -66.92 -27.37 -39.75
CA SER A 785 -67.01 -28.80 -39.42
C SER A 785 -67.59 -29.05 -38.01
N GLY A 786 -67.39 -28.12 -37.07
CA GLY A 786 -67.95 -28.18 -35.72
C GLY A 786 -69.45 -27.86 -35.62
N ALA A 787 -70.08 -27.33 -36.67
CA ALA A 787 -71.54 -27.11 -36.74
C ALA A 787 -72.27 -28.17 -37.60
N SER A 788 -71.65 -29.35 -37.77
CA SER A 788 -72.19 -30.46 -38.57
C SER A 788 -72.64 -30.03 -39.97
N ASN A 789 -71.92 -29.08 -40.57
CA ASN A 789 -72.24 -28.50 -41.87
C ASN A 789 -73.70 -28.03 -42.01
N CYS A 790 -74.27 -27.46 -40.95
CA CYS A 790 -75.63 -26.91 -40.94
C CYS A 790 -76.74 -27.95 -41.20
N SER A 791 -76.48 -29.22 -40.89
CA SER A 791 -77.38 -30.38 -41.07
C SER A 791 -78.01 -30.46 -42.46
N ASP A 792 -77.33 -29.93 -43.49
CA ASP A 792 -77.82 -29.77 -44.86
C ASP A 792 -79.12 -28.96 -45.02
N HIS A 793 -79.53 -28.24 -43.97
CA HIS A 793 -80.73 -27.39 -43.94
C HIS A 793 -80.37 -25.89 -43.79
N GLY A 794 -79.12 -25.53 -44.08
CA GLY A 794 -78.56 -24.17 -44.02
C GLY A 794 -77.20 -23.98 -44.71
N SER A 795 -76.56 -22.80 -44.56
CA SER A 795 -75.24 -22.45 -45.18
C SER A 795 -74.24 -21.83 -44.19
N CYS A 796 -72.92 -22.12 -44.34
CA CYS A 796 -71.82 -21.70 -43.45
C CYS A 796 -71.23 -20.33 -43.82
N ILE A 797 -71.09 -19.42 -42.83
CA ILE A 797 -70.69 -18.02 -43.06
C ILE A 797 -69.55 -17.50 -42.16
N SER A 798 -69.18 -18.23 -41.10
CA SER A 798 -68.01 -17.97 -40.24
C SER A 798 -67.72 -19.22 -39.39
N ASN A 799 -66.61 -19.27 -38.63
CA ASN A 799 -66.24 -20.45 -37.81
C ASN A 799 -67.47 -21.05 -37.08
N ASN A 800 -67.89 -22.24 -37.50
CA ASN A 800 -69.03 -23.00 -36.97
C ASN A 800 -70.39 -22.25 -36.88
N THR A 801 -70.69 -21.31 -37.77
CA THR A 801 -71.98 -20.56 -37.76
C THR A 801 -72.80 -20.79 -39.04
N CYS A 802 -74.09 -21.11 -38.85
CA CYS A 802 -75.03 -21.53 -39.90
C CYS A 802 -76.27 -20.62 -40.02
N HIS A 803 -76.79 -20.45 -41.24
CA HIS A 803 -78.06 -19.76 -41.52
C HIS A 803 -79.15 -20.76 -41.97
N CYS A 804 -80.33 -20.79 -41.32
CA CYS A 804 -81.36 -21.84 -41.49
C CYS A 804 -82.50 -21.52 -42.46
N ASN A 805 -83.01 -22.55 -43.17
CA ASN A 805 -84.15 -22.47 -44.08
C ASN A 805 -85.53 -22.48 -43.35
N SER A 806 -86.60 -21.94 -43.96
CA SER A 806 -87.94 -21.74 -43.34
C SER A 806 -88.64 -23.02 -42.87
N GLY A 807 -89.39 -22.94 -41.75
CA GLY A 807 -90.06 -24.07 -41.09
C GLY A 807 -89.20 -24.83 -40.07
N TRP A 808 -87.90 -24.51 -40.02
CA TRP A 808 -86.93 -25.05 -39.08
C TRP A 808 -86.40 -23.94 -38.18
N LYS A 809 -86.31 -24.23 -36.89
CA LYS A 809 -85.57 -23.41 -35.93
C LYS A 809 -84.55 -24.26 -35.18
N GLY A 810 -83.62 -23.59 -34.53
CA GLY A 810 -82.43 -24.22 -33.95
C GLY A 810 -81.20 -23.49 -34.46
N ASN A 811 -80.85 -22.44 -33.74
CA ASN A 811 -79.89 -21.36 -34.01
C ASN A 811 -78.41 -21.76 -34.19
N ALA A 812 -78.08 -23.03 -34.42
CA ALA A 812 -76.73 -23.43 -34.82
C ALA A 812 -76.66 -24.63 -35.78
N GLN A 813 -77.74 -25.42 -35.91
CA GLN A 813 -77.76 -26.64 -36.71
C GLN A 813 -79.06 -26.86 -37.50
N CYS A 814 -80.06 -25.99 -37.37
CA CYS A 814 -81.31 -26.00 -38.16
C CYS A 814 -82.13 -27.31 -38.04
N SER A 815 -82.40 -27.79 -36.81
CA SER A 815 -82.87 -29.17 -36.55
C SER A 815 -84.18 -29.36 -35.76
N GLN A 816 -85.01 -28.33 -35.46
CA GLN A 816 -86.25 -28.45 -34.63
C GLN A 816 -87.51 -27.69 -35.16
N PHE A 817 -88.73 -28.07 -34.66
CA PHE A 817 -90.09 -27.55 -34.99
C PHE A 817 -90.67 -26.52 -33.95
N THR A 818 -91.84 -25.89 -34.18
CA THR A 818 -92.40 -24.76 -33.35
C THR A 818 -93.84 -25.00 -32.79
N CYS A 819 -94.19 -24.54 -31.55
CA CYS A 819 -95.51 -24.75 -30.89
C CYS A 819 -96.10 -23.55 -30.09
N GLU A 820 -95.94 -22.34 -30.59
CA GLU A 820 -96.21 -21.10 -29.84
C GLU A 820 -97.70 -20.85 -29.50
N LEU A 821 -98.66 -21.46 -30.20
CA LEU A 821 -100.11 -21.18 -29.99
C LEU A 821 -100.74 -21.94 -28.82
N THR A 822 -100.07 -22.95 -28.25
CA THR A 822 -100.52 -23.66 -27.03
C THR A 822 -99.78 -23.23 -25.76
N ASN A 823 -99.12 -22.06 -25.80
CA ASN A 823 -98.34 -21.49 -24.71
C ASN A 823 -97.36 -22.50 -24.08
N ASP A 824 -96.65 -23.23 -24.94
CA ASP A 824 -95.64 -24.24 -24.60
C ASP A 824 -96.06 -25.20 -23.47
N CYS A 825 -97.31 -25.69 -23.52
CA CYS A 825 -97.82 -26.71 -22.61
C CYS A 825 -97.74 -26.33 -21.12
N SER A 826 -97.80 -25.02 -20.84
CA SER A 826 -97.56 -24.39 -19.52
C SER A 826 -96.34 -24.93 -18.78
N ASN A 827 -95.31 -25.40 -19.50
CA ASN A 827 -94.11 -26.06 -18.96
C ASN A 827 -94.36 -27.30 -18.10
N HIS A 828 -95.54 -27.89 -18.18
CA HIS A 828 -95.92 -29.08 -17.42
C HIS A 828 -96.31 -30.25 -18.35
N GLY A 829 -95.99 -30.11 -19.64
CA GLY A 829 -96.10 -31.14 -20.68
C GLY A 829 -95.13 -30.90 -21.84
N LEU A 830 -95.09 -31.83 -22.80
CA LEU A 830 -94.20 -31.78 -23.98
C LEU A 830 -94.96 -31.43 -25.27
N CYS A 831 -94.35 -30.61 -26.13
CA CYS A 831 -94.89 -30.35 -27.47
C CYS A 831 -94.41 -31.39 -28.49
N VAL A 832 -95.35 -32.12 -29.06
CA VAL A 832 -95.07 -33.31 -29.88
C VAL A 832 -95.41 -33.12 -31.36
N SER A 833 -96.11 -32.04 -31.72
CA SER A 833 -96.41 -31.60 -33.08
C SER A 833 -96.89 -30.15 -33.04
N ASN A 834 -96.97 -29.46 -34.19
CA ASN A 834 -97.29 -28.03 -34.26
C ASN A 834 -98.55 -27.69 -33.42
N ASN A 835 -98.33 -27.10 -32.24
CA ASN A 835 -99.33 -26.67 -31.25
C ASN A 835 -100.17 -27.78 -30.57
N THR A 836 -99.58 -28.91 -30.12
CA THR A 836 -100.28 -29.95 -29.33
C THR A 836 -99.44 -30.45 -28.13
N CYS A 837 -100.06 -30.60 -26.93
CA CYS A 837 -99.39 -30.83 -25.64
C CYS A 837 -99.78 -32.14 -24.92
N GLN A 838 -98.83 -32.79 -24.25
CA GLN A 838 -99.03 -33.99 -23.41
C GLN A 838 -98.54 -33.78 -21.97
N CYS A 839 -99.43 -33.89 -20.96
CA CYS A 839 -99.18 -33.51 -19.55
C CYS A 839 -98.44 -34.55 -18.68
N SER A 840 -97.63 -34.06 -17.74
CA SER A 840 -96.81 -34.86 -16.82
C SER A 840 -97.60 -35.33 -15.59
N SER A 841 -97.27 -36.52 -15.04
CA SER A 841 -98.01 -37.16 -13.94
C SER A 841 -98.15 -36.26 -12.69
N GLY A 842 -99.35 -36.22 -12.11
CA GLY A 842 -99.71 -35.31 -11.02
C GLY A 842 -100.07 -33.89 -11.47
N TRP A 843 -100.15 -33.63 -12.80
CA TRP A 843 -100.63 -32.40 -13.41
C TRP A 843 -101.74 -32.67 -14.43
N ASN A 844 -102.86 -31.94 -14.36
CA ASN A 844 -104.05 -32.17 -15.22
C ASN A 844 -104.49 -30.90 -16.01
N PHE A 845 -105.42 -31.08 -16.99
CA PHE A 845 -106.00 -30.09 -17.95
C PHE A 845 -105.25 -29.91 -19.30
N ILE A 846 -105.87 -29.31 -20.34
CA ILE A 846 -105.33 -29.24 -21.73
C ILE A 846 -103.95 -28.55 -21.85
N ASN A 847 -103.59 -27.77 -20.83
CA ASN A 847 -102.32 -27.08 -20.70
C ASN A 847 -101.56 -27.45 -19.40
N CYS A 848 -101.95 -28.52 -18.70
CA CYS A 848 -101.17 -29.19 -17.63
C CYS A 848 -100.96 -28.43 -16.29
N SER A 849 -101.98 -27.85 -15.64
CA SER A 849 -101.80 -26.80 -14.62
C SER A 849 -102.11 -27.10 -13.11
N ILE A 850 -102.40 -28.33 -12.59
CA ILE A 850 -102.87 -28.58 -11.17
C ILE A 850 -102.32 -29.88 -10.43
N LYS A 851 -101.93 -29.90 -9.09
CA LYS A 851 -101.22 -31.02 -8.26
C LYS A 851 -101.71 -31.33 -6.75
N GLU A 852 -101.52 -32.53 -6.07
CA GLU A 852 -102.10 -33.07 -4.72
C GLU A 852 -101.12 -33.59 -3.53
N CYS A 853 -101.53 -33.79 -2.20
CA CYS A 853 -100.71 -34.20 -0.93
C CYS A 853 -101.39 -34.92 0.37
N LEU A 854 -100.69 -35.70 1.31
CA LEU A 854 -101.20 -36.49 2.55
C LEU A 854 -100.22 -36.78 3.83
N ILE A 855 -100.69 -37.24 5.06
CA ILE A 855 -100.10 -37.20 6.49
C ILE A 855 -99.96 -38.56 7.35
N SER A 856 -99.08 -38.70 8.40
CA SER A 856 -99.20 -39.70 9.57
C SER A 856 -98.47 -39.40 10.96
N ILE A 857 -99.05 -39.66 12.18
CA ILE A 857 -98.51 -39.42 13.61
C ILE A 857 -98.81 -40.57 14.69
N VAL A 858 -97.94 -41.00 15.68
CA VAL A 858 -98.05 -41.86 16.95
C VAL A 858 -96.79 -41.81 17.85
N SER A 859 -96.96 -41.17 19.01
CA SER A 859 -96.14 -41.04 20.21
C SER A 859 -95.39 -42.30 20.65
N GLY A 860 -94.06 -42.36 20.58
CA GLY A 860 -93.05 -41.32 20.23
C GLY A 860 -92.99 -40.95 18.74
N SER A 861 -93.62 -39.82 18.38
CA SER A 861 -94.51 -39.70 17.23
C SER A 861 -94.01 -39.17 15.90
N ARG A 862 -94.08 -40.08 14.90
CA ARG A 862 -94.53 -40.02 13.48
C ARG A 862 -94.74 -38.63 12.83
N GLU A 863 -94.34 -38.66 11.57
CA GLU A 863 -94.14 -37.57 10.61
C GLU A 863 -95.30 -37.35 9.63
N LEU A 864 -95.69 -36.08 9.47
CA LEU A 864 -96.15 -35.60 8.17
C LEU A 864 -94.94 -35.45 7.24
N ILE A 865 -94.87 -36.23 6.17
CA ILE A 865 -93.99 -35.94 5.04
C ILE A 865 -94.85 -35.34 3.93
N CYS A 866 -94.77 -34.02 3.80
CA CYS A 866 -95.18 -33.28 2.62
C CYS A 866 -94.20 -32.12 2.44
N GLY A 867 -93.41 -32.16 1.37
CA GLY A 867 -92.76 -30.98 0.81
C GLY A 867 -91.25 -30.86 1.04
N ASN A 868 -90.53 -31.30 0.01
CA ASN A 868 -89.31 -30.70 -0.52
C ASN A 868 -88.02 -30.84 0.28
N ASP A 869 -87.26 -31.89 0.00
CA ASP A 869 -85.80 -31.85 0.13
C ASP A 869 -85.16 -32.62 -1.02
N ASN A 870 -84.75 -31.90 -2.07
CA ASN A 870 -83.55 -32.32 -2.76
C ASN A 870 -82.40 -32.10 -1.77
N SER A 871 -82.04 -33.21 -1.10
CA SER A 871 -80.67 -33.60 -0.81
C SER A 871 -79.75 -32.54 -0.19
N SER A 872 -79.59 -32.68 1.13
CA SER A 872 -78.29 -32.83 1.80
C SER A 872 -77.27 -31.69 1.73
N GLY A 873 -77.09 -30.97 2.86
CA GLY A 873 -75.79 -30.37 3.22
C GLY A 873 -75.77 -28.97 3.86
N GLN A 874 -76.47 -28.76 4.97
CA GLN A 874 -76.32 -27.71 6.01
C GLN A 874 -76.36 -26.20 5.64
N LEU A 875 -77.52 -25.60 5.95
CA LEU A 875 -77.79 -24.38 6.74
C LEU A 875 -76.70 -23.28 6.85
N LYS A 876 -76.99 -22.07 6.36
CA LYS A 876 -76.46 -20.80 6.93
C LYS A 876 -77.50 -19.68 6.82
N THR A 877 -77.96 -19.17 7.96
CA THR A 877 -78.74 -17.93 8.09
C THR A 877 -77.91 -16.88 8.82
N PHE A 878 -77.79 -15.68 8.24
CA PHE A 878 -77.13 -14.51 8.84
C PHE A 878 -78.10 -13.72 9.73
N SER A 879 -77.67 -13.31 10.92
CA SER A 879 -78.03 -12.01 11.51
C SER A 879 -77.23 -11.68 12.79
N ARG A 880 -76.46 -10.58 12.71
CA ARG A 880 -76.30 -9.47 13.69
C ARG A 880 -76.16 -9.78 15.21
N ILE A 881 -75.15 -9.18 15.88
CA ILE A 881 -75.26 -8.24 17.05
C ILE A 881 -73.93 -8.11 17.84
N THR A 882 -73.79 -6.93 18.46
CA THR A 882 -72.75 -6.31 19.30
C THR A 882 -72.23 -7.09 20.54
N THR A 883 -71.02 -6.71 20.97
CA THR A 883 -70.29 -6.84 22.29
C THR A 883 -71.16 -6.87 23.58
N PRO A 884 -70.62 -7.05 24.84
CA PRO A 884 -69.34 -7.60 25.37
C PRO A 884 -69.47 -8.47 26.70
N VAL A 885 -68.32 -8.76 27.34
CA VAL A 885 -68.00 -8.88 28.80
C VAL A 885 -68.11 -10.24 29.58
N ILE A 886 -67.02 -10.51 30.35
CA ILE A 886 -66.87 -11.09 31.73
C ILE A 886 -66.28 -12.52 31.94
N GLU A 887 -65.17 -12.49 32.71
CA GLU A 887 -64.57 -13.40 33.72
C GLU A 887 -63.90 -14.77 33.45
N THR A 888 -62.60 -14.75 33.78
CA THR A 888 -61.74 -15.73 34.46
C THR A 888 -62.34 -17.04 35.01
N THR A 889 -61.68 -18.19 34.75
CA THR A 889 -60.89 -18.95 35.76
C THR A 889 -60.21 -20.21 35.19
N SER A 890 -58.96 -20.42 35.64
CA SER A 890 -58.14 -21.65 35.76
C SER A 890 -57.71 -22.52 34.55
N PHE A 891 -56.37 -22.64 34.46
CA PHE A 891 -55.43 -23.60 33.85
C PHE A 891 -55.88 -25.09 33.88
N GLU A 892 -55.48 -26.01 33.00
CA GLU A 892 -54.21 -26.31 32.29
C GLU A 892 -54.43 -26.67 30.80
N LEU A 893 -53.39 -26.51 29.97
CA LEU A 893 -53.32 -27.01 28.60
C LEU A 893 -52.43 -28.25 28.54
N ASN A 894 -52.87 -29.29 27.82
CA ASN A 894 -51.99 -30.24 27.16
C ASN A 894 -52.43 -30.46 25.71
N GLU A 895 -51.44 -30.27 24.84
CA GLU A 895 -51.15 -30.78 23.50
C GLU A 895 -52.29 -31.34 22.61
N ASN A 896 -52.33 -30.77 21.39
CA ASN A 896 -52.86 -31.34 20.15
C ASN A 896 -54.39 -31.51 20.04
N GLN A 897 -55.09 -30.46 19.60
CA GLN A 897 -56.27 -30.59 18.71
C GLN A 897 -56.70 -29.25 18.07
N HIS A 898 -56.89 -29.26 16.75
CA HIS A 898 -57.53 -28.20 15.96
C HIS A 898 -59.04 -28.45 15.84
N VAL A 899 -59.87 -27.44 16.14
CA VAL A 899 -61.28 -27.41 15.72
C VAL A 899 -61.69 -25.97 15.34
N ASN A 900 -62.39 -25.83 14.20
CA ASN A 900 -62.71 -24.58 13.49
C ASN A 900 -64.22 -24.28 13.52
N VAL A 901 -64.62 -23.01 13.75
CA VAL A 901 -65.86 -22.33 13.29
C VAL A 901 -65.61 -20.80 13.44
N ASP A 902 -65.45 -19.89 12.45
CA ASP A 902 -66.04 -19.49 11.15
C ASP A 902 -67.30 -18.60 11.20
N ILE A 903 -67.12 -17.28 11.33
CA ILE A 903 -67.91 -16.25 10.62
C ILE A 903 -67.06 -14.98 10.41
N GLY A 904 -66.80 -14.62 9.15
CA GLY A 904 -65.94 -13.47 8.76
C GLY A 904 -64.56 -13.87 8.27
N SER A 905 -64.41 -15.14 7.87
CA SER A 905 -63.40 -15.73 6.98
C SER A 905 -61.93 -15.36 7.17
N ARG A 906 -61.46 -15.20 8.41
CA ARG A 906 -60.26 -15.90 8.92
C ARG A 906 -60.12 -15.74 10.43
N ILE A 907 -60.46 -16.79 11.17
CA ILE A 907 -59.76 -17.18 12.38
C ILE A 907 -58.70 -18.18 11.92
N MET A 908 -57.42 -17.88 12.18
CA MET A 908 -56.32 -18.84 12.20
C MET A 908 -56.11 -19.24 13.67
N ASN A 909 -56.16 -20.54 13.95
CA ASN A 909 -55.54 -21.09 15.15
C ASN A 909 -54.01 -21.00 14.98
N LEU A 910 -53.34 -20.49 16.00
CA LEU A 910 -51.89 -20.41 16.11
C LEU A 910 -51.47 -21.39 17.19
N ASP A 911 -50.62 -22.36 16.83
CA ASP A 911 -49.97 -23.24 17.79
C ASP A 911 -48.88 -22.46 18.55
N LEU A 912 -48.77 -22.73 19.84
CA LEU A 912 -47.92 -22.01 20.79
C LEU A 912 -46.54 -22.67 20.87
N SER A 913 -45.55 -22.04 20.25
CA SER A 913 -44.24 -21.88 20.88
C SER A 913 -43.64 -20.51 20.56
N GLN A 914 -43.76 -19.63 21.56
CA GLN A 914 -42.93 -18.44 21.84
C GLN A 914 -43.13 -17.18 20.96
N ASP A 915 -44.00 -16.31 21.49
CA ASP A 915 -44.00 -14.83 21.54
C ASP A 915 -44.03 -13.95 20.27
N LYS A 916 -45.25 -13.91 19.72
CA LYS A 916 -46.07 -12.76 19.24
C LYS A 916 -45.71 -12.01 17.93
N TYR A 917 -46.70 -12.08 17.05
CA TYR A 917 -46.83 -11.50 15.71
C TYR A 917 -47.36 -10.05 15.73
N PHE A 918 -47.06 -9.28 14.67
CA PHE A 918 -47.99 -8.29 14.10
C PHE A 918 -48.32 -8.72 12.67
N ILE A 919 -49.62 -8.78 12.33
CA ILE A 919 -50.07 -8.68 10.94
C ILE A 919 -50.97 -7.45 10.87
N THR A 920 -50.65 -6.53 9.97
CA THR A 920 -51.67 -5.69 9.33
C THR A 920 -51.58 -5.90 7.83
N SER A 921 -52.70 -6.36 7.27
CA SER A 921 -52.98 -6.47 5.85
C SER A 921 -52.96 -5.11 5.16
N SER A 922 -52.34 -5.05 3.98
CA SER A 922 -52.70 -4.17 2.87
C SER A 922 -54.02 -4.66 2.25
N TRP A 923 -54.91 -3.84 1.71
CA TRP A 923 -54.75 -3.06 0.48
C TRP A 923 -55.85 -2.00 0.35
N THR A 924 -55.49 -0.84 -0.18
CA THR A 924 -56.39 -0.04 -1.01
C THR A 924 -55.65 0.36 -2.27
N ASN A 925 -56.11 -0.15 -3.41
CA ASN A 925 -55.85 0.41 -4.72
C ASN A 925 -56.87 1.53 -4.96
N SER A 926 -56.40 2.77 -5.12
CA SER A 926 -56.99 3.76 -6.03
C SER A 926 -56.08 4.99 -6.11
N ASN A 927 -55.26 4.99 -7.15
CA ASN A 927 -54.84 6.13 -7.97
C ASN A 927 -54.50 7.46 -7.27
N ASN A 928 -53.19 7.75 -7.34
CA ASN A 928 -52.60 9.00 -7.79
C ASN A 928 -52.50 10.23 -6.86
N LEU A 929 -51.22 10.51 -6.55
CA LEU A 929 -50.50 11.79 -6.70
C LEU A 929 -50.52 12.84 -5.56
N PHE A 930 -49.43 12.76 -4.78
CA PHE A 930 -48.40 13.77 -4.48
C PHE A 930 -48.62 15.02 -3.57
N PHE A 931 -47.97 14.92 -2.41
CA PHE A 931 -46.97 15.80 -1.73
C PHE A 931 -47.32 17.13 -1.01
N THR A 932 -46.97 17.07 0.29
CA THR A 932 -46.19 18.00 1.16
C THR A 932 -46.81 19.22 1.85
N ASN A 933 -46.88 19.08 3.18
CA ASN A 933 -46.44 19.99 4.28
C ASN A 933 -45.96 21.40 3.87
N VAL A 934 -46.26 22.47 4.62
CA VAL A 934 -46.05 22.62 6.07
C VAL A 934 -47.00 23.67 6.70
N SER A 935 -47.10 23.58 8.04
CA SER A 935 -47.06 24.68 9.03
C SER A 935 -48.34 25.45 9.38
N ASN A 936 -48.80 25.22 10.61
CA ASN A 936 -48.94 26.16 11.74
C ASN A 936 -49.35 25.29 12.95
N LEU A 937 -48.94 25.50 14.21
CA LEU A 937 -49.38 26.56 15.13
C LEU A 937 -48.72 26.21 16.49
N LEU A 938 -47.91 27.08 17.12
CA LEU A 938 -48.26 28.11 18.12
C LEU A 938 -48.72 27.59 19.50
N ILE A 939 -48.16 28.27 20.52
CA ILE A 939 -48.01 27.98 21.96
C ILE A 939 -49.26 28.35 22.78
N GLN A 940 -49.57 27.57 23.83
CA GLN A 940 -49.82 27.97 25.25
C GLN A 940 -50.51 26.80 25.99
N ASN A 941 -49.83 26.08 26.89
CA ASN A 941 -49.39 26.42 28.25
C ASN A 941 -50.53 26.53 29.28
N SER A 942 -50.68 25.50 30.09
CA SER A 942 -50.91 25.57 31.54
C SER A 942 -50.61 24.17 32.05
N GLY A 943 -49.74 23.92 33.01
CA GLY A 943 -49.13 24.74 34.02
C GLY A 943 -48.74 23.75 35.12
N SER A 944 -47.84 24.17 35.99
CA SER A 944 -47.47 23.47 37.24
C SER A 944 -46.85 22.09 37.05
N SER A 945 -45.56 22.14 36.73
CA SER A 945 -44.53 21.48 37.53
C SER A 945 -44.96 21.23 38.98
N LEU A 946 -44.88 19.99 39.44
CA LEU A 946 -44.36 19.70 40.78
C LEU A 946 -44.03 18.22 40.89
N ILE A 947 -42.85 17.96 41.43
CA ILE A 947 -42.45 16.70 42.06
C ILE A 947 -42.33 15.54 41.07
N GLN A 948 -41.22 15.63 40.34
CA GLN A 948 -40.40 14.48 39.99
C GLN A 948 -39.96 13.76 41.27
N ALA A 949 -40.50 12.57 41.51
CA ALA A 949 -39.77 11.37 41.90
C ALA A 949 -40.76 10.19 42.01
N GLU A 950 -41.06 9.50 40.92
CA GLU A 950 -41.60 8.15 41.05
C GLU A 950 -40.46 7.14 41.21
N LEU A 951 -40.36 6.66 42.44
CA LEU A 951 -39.76 5.39 42.83
C LEU A 951 -40.48 4.26 42.06
N SER A 952 -39.81 3.27 41.48
CA SER A 952 -38.39 2.97 41.49
C SER A 952 -38.07 1.96 40.37
N THR A 953 -37.51 2.42 39.26
CA THR A 953 -36.26 1.82 38.77
C THR A 953 -35.12 2.69 39.31
N LYS A 954 -34.86 2.53 40.61
CA LYS A 954 -33.66 3.05 41.26
C LYS A 954 -32.89 1.86 41.83
N ILE A 955 -31.73 1.62 41.24
CA ILE A 955 -30.51 2.03 41.91
C ILE A 955 -30.14 3.38 41.22
N LYS A 956 -30.29 4.55 41.85
CA LYS A 956 -29.21 5.30 42.54
C LYS A 956 -28.00 5.55 41.60
N TYR A 957 -27.56 6.77 41.26
CA TYR A 957 -27.62 8.12 41.86
C TYR A 957 -27.36 9.19 40.75
N SER A 958 -27.80 10.47 40.85
CA SER A 958 -26.98 11.68 41.17
C SER A 958 -25.66 11.79 40.38
N PHE A 959 -25.19 12.89 39.77
CA PHE A 959 -25.46 14.33 39.85
C PHE A 959 -24.88 14.99 38.58
N THR A 960 -25.39 16.18 38.23
CA THR A 960 -24.67 17.37 37.71
C THR A 960 -23.66 17.26 36.57
N HIS A 961 -23.97 18.09 35.55
CA HIS A 961 -23.10 19.09 34.93
C HIS A 961 -21.71 18.74 34.40
N HIS A 962 -21.57 19.19 33.15
CA HIS A 962 -20.45 19.96 32.61
C HIS A 962 -19.08 19.29 32.62
N SER A 963 -18.55 19.07 31.43
CA SER A 963 -17.70 20.09 30.78
C SER A 963 -17.43 19.62 29.34
N ASN A 964 -17.80 20.44 28.34
CA ASN A 964 -16.87 21.17 27.47
C ASN A 964 -16.03 20.22 26.59
N LEU A 965 -15.98 20.29 25.26
CA LEU A 965 -16.15 21.43 24.36
C LEU A 965 -16.16 20.86 22.91
N ASP A 966 -16.86 21.56 22.01
CA ASP A 966 -17.09 21.25 20.60
C ASP A 966 -15.85 20.97 19.73
N ILE A 967 -16.01 20.10 18.72
CA ILE A 967 -15.24 20.15 17.46
C ILE A 967 -16.02 20.98 16.43
N MET A 968 -15.40 22.12 16.13
CA MET A 968 -15.23 22.81 14.84
C MET A 968 -16.39 23.05 13.87
N SER A 969 -16.46 24.33 13.51
CA SER A 969 -17.11 24.98 12.38
C SER A 969 -16.35 24.86 11.03
N PHE A 970 -17.08 25.15 9.94
CA PHE A 970 -16.70 25.53 8.54
C PHE A 970 -16.65 24.41 7.49
N ASN A 971 -17.01 24.55 6.20
CA ASN A 971 -17.90 25.42 5.38
C ASN A 971 -17.89 24.76 3.95
N TYR A 972 -19.01 24.72 3.19
CA TYR A 972 -19.09 24.08 1.84
C TYR A 972 -19.73 25.01 0.78
N ASN A 973 -19.32 24.92 -0.50
CA ASN A 973 -19.81 25.71 -1.67
C ASN A 973 -20.51 24.83 -2.74
N CYS A 974 -21.50 25.35 -3.49
CA CYS A 974 -22.26 24.69 -4.57
C CYS A 974 -22.22 25.48 -5.91
N LEU A 975 -22.15 24.81 -7.08
CA LEU A 975 -22.14 25.39 -8.45
C LEU A 975 -23.26 24.80 -9.35
N ARG A 976 -23.73 25.54 -10.39
CA ARG A 976 -24.79 25.15 -11.37
C ARG A 976 -24.27 25.14 -12.82
N PHE A 977 -24.70 24.16 -13.63
CA PHE A 977 -24.40 24.05 -15.07
C PHE A 977 -25.62 24.39 -15.92
N ASP A 978 -25.45 25.21 -16.97
CA ASP A 978 -26.52 25.64 -17.89
C ASP A 978 -26.48 24.84 -19.21
N ILE A 979 -27.63 24.27 -19.60
CA ILE A 979 -27.74 23.29 -20.70
C ILE A 979 -27.79 23.96 -22.07
N LEU A 980 -28.17 25.25 -22.17
CA LEU A 980 -28.21 25.94 -23.47
C LEU A 980 -26.86 26.51 -23.90
N SER A 981 -25.90 26.68 -22.98
CA SER A 981 -24.62 27.38 -23.24
C SER A 981 -23.35 26.59 -22.91
N HIS A 982 -23.46 25.40 -22.30
CA HIS A 982 -22.33 24.53 -21.97
C HIS A 982 -21.21 25.18 -21.14
N LEU A 983 -21.55 26.11 -20.24
CA LEU A 983 -20.61 26.72 -19.26
C LEU A 983 -21.17 26.61 -17.83
N TRP A 984 -20.28 26.53 -16.83
CA TRP A 984 -20.62 26.72 -15.42
C TRP A 984 -20.63 28.21 -15.10
N THR A 985 -21.74 28.74 -14.59
CA THR A 985 -21.85 30.16 -14.22
C THR A 985 -22.06 30.32 -12.72
N ASN A 986 -21.52 31.41 -12.18
CA ASN A 986 -21.43 31.67 -10.76
C ASN A 986 -22.44 32.76 -10.39
N GLN A 987 -23.70 32.41 -10.07
CA GLN A 987 -24.63 33.38 -9.45
C GLN A 987 -25.49 32.78 -8.33
N SER A 988 -25.08 33.21 -7.12
CA SER A 988 -25.78 33.46 -5.86
C SER A 988 -26.98 32.60 -5.49
N ILE A 989 -26.75 31.53 -4.72
CA ILE A 989 -27.76 30.89 -3.87
C ILE A 989 -27.12 30.51 -2.52
N THR A 990 -27.73 30.98 -1.44
CA THR A 990 -27.29 30.93 -0.03
C THR A 990 -27.18 29.51 0.55
N THR A 991 -26.10 29.24 1.28
CA THR A 991 -25.89 28.03 2.09
C THR A 991 -26.38 28.24 3.53
N SER A 992 -27.03 27.23 4.12
CA SER A 992 -27.35 27.20 5.56
C SER A 992 -27.08 25.81 6.14
N ILE A 993 -26.57 25.76 7.38
CA ILE A 993 -26.16 24.54 8.11
C ILE A 993 -27.21 24.26 9.20
N SER A 994 -27.73 23.03 9.29
CA SER A 994 -28.63 22.58 10.36
C SER A 994 -27.87 21.74 11.40
N PRO A 995 -27.79 22.15 12.69
CA PRO A 995 -27.03 21.43 13.72
C PRO A 995 -27.67 20.13 14.25
N GLN A 996 -28.82 19.71 13.74
CA GLN A 996 -29.55 18.53 14.24
C GLN A 996 -29.49 17.31 13.32
N THR A 997 -28.89 17.41 12.12
CA THR A 997 -28.81 16.29 11.16
C THR A 997 -27.48 16.10 10.44
N ASN A 998 -26.46 16.95 10.64
CA ASN A 998 -25.19 16.88 9.89
C ASN A 998 -25.36 16.81 8.35
N SER A 999 -26.22 17.65 7.77
CA SER A 999 -26.42 17.73 6.31
C SER A 999 -26.41 19.17 5.77
N ILE A 1000 -25.84 19.35 4.58
CA ILE A 1000 -25.81 20.62 3.82
C ILE A 1000 -26.71 20.49 2.60
N THR A 1001 -27.58 21.47 2.36
CA THR A 1001 -28.52 21.43 1.24
C THR A 1001 -28.52 22.75 0.49
N CYS A 1002 -28.34 22.68 -0.84
CA CYS A 1002 -28.45 23.80 -1.78
C CYS A 1002 -29.75 23.60 -2.58
N THR A 1003 -30.72 24.53 -2.51
CA THR A 1003 -32.05 24.35 -3.16
C THR A 1003 -32.44 25.50 -4.08
N THR A 1004 -33.01 25.16 -5.24
CA THR A 1004 -33.82 26.04 -6.12
C THR A 1004 -35.24 25.49 -6.27
N ILE A 1005 -36.22 26.35 -6.58
CA ILE A 1005 -37.67 26.12 -6.52
C ILE A 1005 -38.17 25.39 -7.81
N PHE A 1006 -38.95 24.31 -7.64
CA PHE A 1006 -39.38 23.27 -8.60
C PHE A 1006 -40.51 23.65 -9.58
N ILE A 1007 -40.93 22.90 -10.63
CA ILE A 1007 -40.90 21.44 -10.99
C ILE A 1007 -40.72 21.32 -12.54
N SER A 1008 -39.80 20.53 -13.12
CA SER A 1008 -39.87 19.07 -13.28
C SER A 1008 -38.51 18.37 -13.49
N SER A 1009 -38.43 17.13 -12.97
CA SER A 1009 -37.45 16.05 -13.22
C SER A 1009 -35.96 16.30 -12.94
N VAL A 1010 -35.41 15.63 -11.92
CA VAL A 1010 -34.00 15.22 -11.86
C VAL A 1010 -33.96 13.70 -11.74
N VAL A 1011 -33.37 13.06 -12.75
CA VAL A 1011 -33.07 11.63 -12.83
C VAL A 1011 -31.56 11.48 -12.62
N VAL A 1012 -31.13 10.53 -11.79
CA VAL A 1012 -29.74 10.05 -11.81
C VAL A 1012 -29.75 8.66 -12.46
N GLN A 1013 -29.36 8.64 -13.73
CA GLN A 1013 -29.10 7.46 -14.53
C GLN A 1013 -27.63 7.53 -14.96
N ARG A 1014 -26.92 6.41 -14.94
CA ARG A 1014 -25.71 6.21 -15.75
C ARG A 1014 -25.81 4.84 -16.40
N THR A 1015 -26.07 4.83 -17.70
CA THR A 1015 -25.36 3.92 -18.61
C THR A 1015 -25.15 4.58 -19.97
N LEU A 1016 -24.02 4.17 -20.55
CA LEU A 1016 -23.28 4.61 -21.73
C LEU A 1016 -24.06 4.63 -23.07
N ILE A 1017 -23.34 5.07 -24.12
CA ILE A 1017 -23.32 4.65 -25.56
C ILE A 1017 -23.40 5.90 -26.49
N PRO A 1018 -22.89 5.97 -27.77
CA PRO A 1018 -21.89 5.20 -28.56
C PRO A 1018 -20.84 6.09 -29.30
N SER A 1019 -19.90 5.43 -30.03
CA SER A 1019 -19.42 5.90 -31.35
C SER A 1019 -19.55 4.74 -32.37
N PRO A 1020 -19.77 5.00 -33.68
CA PRO A 1020 -20.21 3.97 -34.64
C PRO A 1020 -19.10 3.28 -35.48
N SER A 1021 -19.37 1.99 -35.77
CA SER A 1021 -19.08 1.07 -36.91
C SER A 1021 -18.01 1.40 -37.98
N ILE A 1022 -17.26 0.44 -38.58
CA ILE A 1022 -17.68 -0.66 -39.48
C ILE A 1022 -16.54 -1.73 -39.68
N SER A 1023 -16.89 -3.03 -39.52
CA SER A 1023 -16.55 -4.32 -40.25
C SER A 1023 -15.15 -4.63 -40.86
N PRO A 1024 -14.73 -5.90 -41.15
CA PRO A 1024 -15.57 -7.09 -41.45
C PRO A 1024 -15.15 -8.51 -40.95
N LYS A 1025 -16.18 -9.37 -40.88
CA LYS A 1025 -16.34 -10.81 -41.25
C LYS A 1025 -15.22 -11.89 -41.11
N HIS A 1026 -15.64 -13.01 -40.48
CA HIS A 1026 -15.36 -14.46 -40.74
C HIS A 1026 -13.89 -14.95 -40.68
N SER A 1027 -13.49 -16.12 -40.15
CA SER A 1027 -14.14 -17.43 -39.85
C SER A 1027 -13.19 -18.31 -39.00
N SER A 1028 -13.75 -19.24 -38.19
CA SER A 1028 -13.28 -20.61 -37.82
C SER A 1028 -11.76 -20.94 -37.91
N ASN A 1029 -11.08 -21.45 -36.88
CA ASN A 1029 -11.21 -22.78 -36.26
C ASN A 1029 -10.16 -22.94 -35.11
N PRO A 1030 -10.29 -23.95 -34.23
CA PRO A 1030 -9.51 -24.10 -32.98
C PRO A 1030 -8.26 -25.00 -33.14
N PHE A 1031 -7.38 -24.99 -32.11
CA PHE A 1031 -6.37 -25.99 -31.67
C PHE A 1031 -5.03 -25.32 -31.26
N PRO A 1032 -4.19 -25.94 -30.40
CA PRO A 1032 -4.46 -26.67 -29.16
C PRO A 1032 -3.62 -26.14 -27.97
N SER A 1033 -3.95 -26.61 -26.77
CA SER A 1033 -3.06 -26.70 -25.61
C SER A 1033 -1.73 -27.40 -25.98
N ILE A 1034 -0.59 -26.80 -25.62
CA ILE A 1034 0.72 -27.47 -25.67
C ILE A 1034 1.12 -27.86 -24.25
N SER A 1035 1.14 -29.18 -24.03
CA SER A 1035 1.82 -29.87 -22.94
C SER A 1035 3.29 -30.14 -23.29
N HIS A 1036 4.08 -30.38 -22.23
CA HIS A 1036 5.47 -30.88 -22.17
C HIS A 1036 6.64 -29.87 -22.26
N GLU A 1037 7.21 -29.60 -21.07
CA GLU A 1037 8.58 -29.15 -20.86
C GLU A 1037 9.58 -30.16 -21.46
N ASN A 1038 10.38 -29.73 -22.43
CA ASN A 1038 11.54 -30.47 -22.91
C ASN A 1038 12.80 -29.93 -22.21
N SER A 1039 13.12 -30.45 -21.03
CA SER A 1039 14.42 -30.23 -20.38
C SER A 1039 15.43 -31.24 -20.91
N ILE A 1040 16.46 -30.79 -21.64
CA ILE A 1040 17.53 -31.67 -22.16
C ILE A 1040 18.80 -31.43 -21.33
N PRO A 1041 19.22 -32.38 -20.48
CA PRO A 1041 20.55 -32.36 -19.87
C PRO A 1041 21.59 -32.75 -20.94
N LEU A 1042 22.64 -31.95 -21.10
CA LEU A 1042 23.73 -32.21 -22.06
C LEU A 1042 24.96 -32.80 -21.34
N PRO A 1043 25.31 -34.08 -21.57
CA PRO A 1043 26.62 -34.62 -21.24
C PRO A 1043 27.70 -34.00 -22.16
N SER A 1044 28.96 -34.10 -21.74
CA SER A 1044 30.08 -33.41 -22.38
C SER A 1044 30.29 -33.75 -23.87
N ASP A 1045 30.24 -32.70 -24.70
CA ASP A 1045 30.76 -32.58 -26.08
C ASP A 1045 29.87 -33.09 -27.24
N GLU A 1046 28.55 -33.12 -27.06
CA GLU A 1046 27.59 -33.36 -28.15
C GLU A 1046 27.09 -32.07 -28.84
N THR A 1047 26.67 -32.22 -30.10
CA THR A 1047 26.09 -31.15 -30.93
C THR A 1047 24.61 -31.49 -31.18
N ILE A 1048 23.69 -30.62 -30.74
CA ILE A 1048 22.26 -30.80 -31.00
C ILE A 1048 21.85 -29.96 -32.21
N THR A 1049 21.16 -30.59 -33.16
CA THR A 1049 20.60 -29.91 -34.34
C THR A 1049 19.08 -29.92 -34.25
N LEU A 1050 18.48 -28.74 -34.32
CA LEU A 1050 17.04 -28.53 -34.23
C LEU A 1050 16.51 -28.01 -35.57
N ASN A 1051 15.46 -28.64 -36.09
CA ASN A 1051 14.76 -28.22 -37.30
C ASN A 1051 13.46 -27.53 -36.90
N ILE A 1052 13.31 -26.24 -37.18
CA ILE A 1052 12.13 -25.46 -36.78
C ILE A 1052 11.31 -25.12 -38.03
N GLN A 1053 9.99 -25.36 -37.96
CA GLN A 1053 9.07 -25.08 -39.07
C GLN A 1053 8.74 -23.57 -39.16
N PRO A 1054 8.34 -23.07 -40.34
CA PRO A 1054 8.01 -21.66 -40.51
C PRO A 1054 6.84 -21.23 -39.60
N GLY A 1055 7.02 -20.15 -38.83
CA GLY A 1055 6.00 -19.60 -37.94
C GLY A 1055 5.92 -20.19 -36.52
N GLU A 1056 6.70 -21.21 -36.18
CA GLU A 1056 6.78 -21.74 -34.81
C GLU A 1056 7.70 -20.91 -33.91
N SER A 1057 7.31 -20.76 -32.64
CA SER A 1057 8.16 -20.21 -31.57
C SER A 1057 8.25 -21.21 -30.43
N ILE A 1058 9.47 -21.64 -30.11
CA ILE A 1058 9.73 -22.65 -29.08
C ILE A 1058 10.76 -22.11 -28.08
N LEU A 1059 10.52 -22.34 -26.78
CA LEU A 1059 11.40 -21.96 -25.68
C LEU A 1059 12.11 -23.21 -25.14
N TYR A 1060 13.44 -23.18 -25.06
CA TYR A 1060 14.26 -24.27 -24.52
C TYR A 1060 14.99 -23.86 -23.25
N GLN A 1061 15.09 -24.78 -22.29
CA GLN A 1061 15.92 -24.64 -21.10
C GLN A 1061 17.15 -25.56 -21.21
N ILE A 1062 18.34 -25.00 -21.13
CA ILE A 1062 19.62 -25.73 -21.25
C ILE A 1062 20.40 -25.58 -19.95
N THR A 1063 20.88 -26.69 -19.38
CA THR A 1063 21.65 -26.70 -18.13
C THR A 1063 23.10 -27.16 -18.40
N LEU A 1064 24.09 -26.36 -17.99
CA LEU A 1064 25.53 -26.61 -18.19
C LEU A 1064 26.32 -26.51 -16.88
N PRO A 1065 27.41 -27.28 -16.67
CA PRO A 1065 28.31 -27.08 -15.54
C PRO A 1065 29.11 -25.76 -15.65
N SER A 1066 29.39 -25.09 -14.53
CA SER A 1066 29.96 -23.72 -14.45
C SER A 1066 31.35 -23.44 -15.08
N MET A 1067 31.95 -24.41 -15.79
CA MET A 1067 33.24 -24.25 -16.50
C MET A 1067 33.14 -24.36 -18.04
N LYS A 1068 31.93 -24.38 -18.63
CA LYS A 1068 31.75 -24.44 -20.09
C LYS A 1068 31.10 -23.16 -20.64
N ARG A 1069 31.48 -22.76 -21.86
CA ARG A 1069 30.79 -21.71 -22.63
C ARG A 1069 29.85 -22.33 -23.66
N LEU A 1070 28.66 -21.76 -23.79
CA LEU A 1070 27.69 -22.11 -24.83
C LEU A 1070 28.06 -21.37 -26.14
N SER A 1071 28.20 -22.10 -27.24
CA SER A 1071 28.38 -21.51 -28.58
C SER A 1071 27.18 -21.85 -29.45
N LEU A 1072 26.55 -20.83 -30.03
CA LEU A 1072 25.40 -20.96 -30.91
C LEU A 1072 25.82 -20.64 -32.35
N SER A 1073 25.47 -21.52 -33.30
CA SER A 1073 25.64 -21.23 -34.73
C SER A 1073 24.35 -21.53 -35.48
N CYS A 1074 23.82 -20.54 -36.19
CA CYS A 1074 22.63 -20.68 -37.02
C CYS A 1074 23.03 -20.78 -38.50
N LYS A 1075 22.42 -21.72 -39.24
CA LYS A 1075 22.60 -21.81 -40.69
C LYS A 1075 21.23 -21.89 -41.36
N THR A 1076 20.77 -20.76 -41.91
CA THR A 1076 19.59 -20.73 -42.78
C THR A 1076 19.96 -21.33 -44.14
N ILE A 1077 19.09 -22.15 -44.74
CA ILE A 1077 19.28 -22.69 -46.09
C ILE A 1077 19.30 -21.57 -47.16
N SER A 1078 18.82 -20.36 -46.83
CA SER A 1078 18.69 -19.20 -47.74
C SER A 1078 19.62 -17.99 -47.46
N GLY A 1079 20.58 -18.10 -46.54
CA GLY A 1079 21.67 -17.11 -46.37
C GLY A 1079 21.28 -15.69 -45.92
N ARG A 1080 20.34 -15.50 -44.99
CA ARG A 1080 20.09 -14.18 -44.35
C ARG A 1080 20.20 -14.26 -42.82
N ASP A 1081 20.69 -13.17 -42.22
CA ASP A 1081 20.92 -13.03 -40.77
C ASP A 1081 19.61 -13.00 -39.96
N LEU A 1082 19.65 -13.57 -38.75
CA LEU A 1082 18.48 -13.85 -37.90
C LEU A 1082 18.65 -13.17 -36.52
N ASN A 1083 17.58 -12.55 -36.01
CA ASN A 1083 17.57 -11.92 -34.68
C ASN A 1083 17.54 -12.99 -33.57
N LEU A 1084 18.52 -12.97 -32.68
CA LEU A 1084 18.67 -13.92 -31.59
C LEU A 1084 18.52 -13.18 -30.25
N PHE A 1085 17.55 -13.56 -29.43
CA PHE A 1085 17.34 -13.00 -28.09
C PHE A 1085 17.92 -13.97 -27.04
N ILE A 1086 18.98 -13.54 -26.37
CA ILE A 1086 19.55 -14.25 -25.20
C ILE A 1086 19.12 -13.48 -23.96
N GLY A 1087 18.27 -14.08 -23.13
CA GLY A 1087 17.99 -13.55 -21.80
C GLY A 1087 19.08 -13.99 -20.83
N GLU A 1088 19.96 -13.10 -20.41
CA GLU A 1088 20.89 -13.37 -19.32
C GLU A 1088 20.19 -13.15 -17.97
N ASN A 1089 19.97 -14.22 -17.21
CA ASN A 1089 19.76 -14.11 -15.76
C ASN A 1089 21.12 -14.16 -15.07
N PHE A 1090 21.82 -13.03 -15.04
CA PHE A 1090 22.96 -12.82 -14.16
C PHE A 1090 22.44 -12.34 -12.80
N LYS A 1091 22.47 -13.19 -11.78
CA LYS A 1091 22.50 -12.77 -10.38
C LYS A 1091 23.65 -13.50 -9.67
N PRO A 1092 24.85 -12.90 -9.60
CA PRO A 1092 25.71 -13.13 -8.46
C PRO A 1092 25.07 -12.38 -7.29
N SER A 1093 24.69 -13.12 -6.25
CA SER A 1093 24.49 -12.54 -4.93
C SER A 1093 25.76 -11.81 -4.51
N TYR A 1094 25.69 -10.48 -4.41
CA TYR A 1094 26.77 -9.66 -3.87
C TYR A 1094 26.75 -9.72 -2.34
N GLU A 1095 27.00 -10.91 -1.79
CA GLU A 1095 27.26 -11.11 -0.36
C GLU A 1095 28.36 -12.17 -0.20
N MET A 1096 29.60 -11.79 -0.49
CA MET A 1096 30.77 -12.47 0.10
C MET A 1096 32.04 -11.62 -0.07
N TYR A 1097 32.06 -10.42 0.52
CA TYR A 1097 33.31 -9.72 0.81
C TYR A 1097 33.14 -8.86 2.08
N SER A 1098 33.18 -9.51 3.24
CA SER A 1098 33.76 -8.97 4.49
C SER A 1098 33.52 -9.91 5.68
N LYS A 1099 34.27 -11.02 5.76
CA LYS A 1099 34.73 -11.66 7.01
C LYS A 1099 35.50 -12.96 6.73
N VAL A 1100 36.63 -12.88 6.01
CA VAL A 1100 37.75 -13.83 6.19
C VAL A 1100 39.05 -13.08 5.94
N MET A 1101 39.47 -12.29 6.92
CA MET A 1101 40.88 -11.92 7.13
C MET A 1101 41.07 -12.03 8.64
N ASN A 1102 41.14 -13.28 9.12
CA ASN A 1102 41.86 -13.71 10.33
C ASN A 1102 41.48 -15.17 10.66
N SER A 1103 42.12 -16.11 9.97
CA SER A 1103 42.49 -17.40 10.56
C SER A 1103 43.38 -18.15 9.58
N ASN A 1104 44.62 -18.42 9.99
CA ASN A 1104 45.49 -19.39 9.35
C ASN A 1104 44.89 -20.80 9.48
N GLN A 1105 44.07 -21.23 8.53
CA GLN A 1105 43.76 -22.65 8.32
C GLN A 1105 43.71 -22.97 6.82
N GLU A 1106 44.54 -23.94 6.42
CA GLU A 1106 44.50 -24.57 5.09
C GLU A 1106 43.13 -25.21 4.88
N MET A 1107 42.53 -25.01 3.69
CA MET A 1107 41.30 -25.68 3.28
C MET A 1107 41.58 -26.77 2.24
N ASP A 1108 40.97 -27.92 2.50
CA ASP A 1108 41.01 -29.17 1.78
C ASP A 1108 40.21 -29.10 0.45
N PHE A 1109 40.77 -29.68 -0.61
CA PHE A 1109 40.35 -29.51 -2.02
C PHE A 1109 39.53 -30.71 -2.52
N GLU A 1110 38.35 -31.01 -1.96
CA GLU A 1110 37.50 -32.09 -2.53
C GLU A 1110 35.98 -31.86 -2.63
N ASN A 1111 35.40 -30.71 -2.26
CA ASN A 1111 33.93 -30.52 -2.33
C ASN A 1111 33.44 -29.41 -3.28
N TRP A 1112 34.05 -29.27 -4.46
CA TRP A 1112 33.55 -28.41 -5.54
C TRP A 1112 32.96 -29.24 -6.71
N LYS A 1113 31.82 -29.90 -6.46
CA LYS A 1113 30.98 -30.49 -7.50
C LYS A 1113 29.50 -30.20 -7.24
N SER A 1114 29.02 -29.05 -7.70
CA SER A 1114 27.65 -28.84 -8.24
C SER A 1114 27.30 -27.35 -8.30
N ILE A 1115 27.85 -26.65 -9.30
CA ILE A 1115 27.27 -25.38 -9.76
C ILE A 1115 26.92 -25.58 -11.24
N TYR A 1116 25.65 -25.42 -11.55
CA TYR A 1116 25.11 -25.48 -12.91
C TYR A 1116 24.63 -24.08 -13.32
N GLN A 1117 24.86 -23.71 -14.57
CA GLN A 1117 24.31 -22.54 -15.24
C GLN A 1117 23.09 -22.98 -16.06
N VAL A 1118 21.99 -22.23 -15.98
CA VAL A 1118 20.75 -22.49 -16.73
C VAL A 1118 20.54 -21.35 -17.73
N PHE A 1119 20.33 -21.71 -18.99
CA PHE A 1119 20.06 -20.78 -20.09
C PHE A 1119 18.66 -21.02 -20.65
N TYR A 1120 17.92 -19.95 -20.93
CA TYR A 1120 16.65 -20.00 -21.65
C TYR A 1120 16.83 -19.40 -23.04
N ILE A 1121 16.56 -20.18 -24.09
CA ILE A 1121 16.72 -19.75 -25.48
C ILE A 1121 15.36 -19.83 -26.18
N ARG A 1122 14.89 -18.69 -26.66
CA ARG A 1122 13.69 -18.60 -27.50
C ARG A 1122 14.11 -18.52 -28.96
N VAL A 1123 13.66 -19.47 -29.78
CA VAL A 1123 13.92 -19.47 -31.22
C VAL A 1123 12.60 -19.30 -31.96
N GLN A 1124 12.58 -18.42 -32.96
CA GLN A 1124 11.38 -18.09 -33.72
C GLN A 1124 11.66 -18.23 -35.22
N GLY A 1125 10.92 -19.12 -35.88
CA GLY A 1125 11.08 -19.37 -37.32
C GLY A 1125 10.52 -18.21 -38.16
N LEU A 1126 11.28 -17.73 -39.14
CA LEU A 1126 10.79 -16.75 -40.13
C LEU A 1126 9.71 -17.41 -41.02
N LYS A 1127 8.69 -16.62 -41.42
CA LYS A 1127 7.46 -17.11 -42.07
C LYS A 1127 7.66 -17.95 -43.35
N ASP A 1128 8.81 -17.87 -44.01
CA ASP A 1128 8.99 -18.38 -45.38
C ASP A 1128 10.13 -19.40 -45.57
N SER A 1129 10.79 -19.91 -44.52
CA SER A 1129 11.81 -20.97 -44.68
C SER A 1129 12.08 -21.82 -43.43
N THR A 1130 12.23 -23.13 -43.60
CA THR A 1130 12.75 -24.05 -42.58
C THR A 1130 14.19 -23.65 -42.19
N THR A 1131 14.40 -23.40 -40.89
CA THR A 1131 15.70 -22.95 -40.37
C THR A 1131 16.30 -24.02 -39.47
N GLN A 1132 17.56 -24.35 -39.71
CA GLN A 1132 18.29 -25.34 -38.92
C GLN A 1132 19.21 -24.64 -37.92
N PHE A 1133 19.02 -24.94 -36.64
CA PHE A 1133 19.79 -24.39 -35.53
C PHE A 1133 20.70 -25.46 -34.95
N THR A 1134 21.99 -25.16 -34.80
CA THR A 1134 22.97 -26.07 -34.22
C THR A 1134 23.56 -25.47 -32.95
N ILE A 1135 23.44 -26.21 -31.84
CA ILE A 1135 23.94 -25.81 -30.52
C ILE A 1135 25.15 -26.68 -30.18
N ARG A 1136 26.28 -26.04 -29.83
CA ARG A 1136 27.51 -26.75 -29.46
C ARG A 1136 28.07 -26.20 -28.15
N ALA A 1137 28.34 -27.09 -27.19
CA ALA A 1137 29.10 -26.75 -25.99
C ALA A 1137 30.56 -27.19 -26.18
N SER A 1138 31.53 -26.30 -25.92
CA SER A 1138 32.97 -26.65 -26.03
C SER A 1138 33.77 -26.18 -24.82
N ILE A 1139 34.91 -26.84 -24.59
CA ILE A 1139 35.90 -26.52 -23.56
C ILE A 1139 37.00 -25.68 -24.23
N SER A 1140 37.28 -24.47 -23.73
CA SER A 1140 38.40 -23.66 -24.23
C SER A 1140 39.63 -23.83 -23.34
N GLN A 1141 40.68 -24.48 -23.85
CA GLN A 1141 42.04 -24.27 -23.37
C GLN A 1141 42.59 -22.96 -23.96
N LEU A 1142 43.11 -22.07 -23.11
CA LEU A 1142 43.77 -20.82 -23.51
C LEU A 1142 45.01 -21.14 -24.36
N ARG A 1143 44.93 -20.90 -25.69
CA ARG A 1143 46.11 -20.82 -26.57
C ARG A 1143 46.58 -19.38 -26.68
N GLN A 1144 47.84 -19.16 -26.30
CA GLN A 1144 48.63 -17.97 -26.66
C GLN A 1144 48.79 -17.89 -28.19
N VAL A 1145 48.63 -16.70 -28.75
CA VAL A 1145 49.08 -16.36 -30.11
C VAL A 1145 50.30 -15.46 -29.98
N ASN A 1146 51.44 -15.97 -30.43
CA ASN A 1146 52.69 -15.23 -30.62
C ASN A 1146 52.66 -14.50 -31.97
N SER A 1147 53.14 -13.27 -32.02
CA SER A 1147 53.85 -12.72 -33.19
C SER A 1147 54.86 -11.65 -32.78
N SER A 1148 56.14 -12.00 -32.81
CA SER A 1148 57.17 -11.35 -33.66
C SER A 1148 58.57 -11.79 -33.23
N SER A 1149 59.27 -12.46 -34.15
CA SER A 1149 60.66 -12.87 -34.03
C SER A 1149 61.59 -11.78 -34.58
N GLY A 1150 62.55 -11.33 -33.77
CA GLY A 1150 63.70 -10.53 -34.19
C GLY A 1150 64.84 -10.72 -33.18
N ALA A 1151 65.90 -11.41 -33.61
CA ALA A 1151 66.95 -11.96 -32.76
C ALA A 1151 68.11 -10.97 -32.47
N ARG A 1152 68.64 -10.98 -31.25
CA ARG A 1152 70.02 -11.42 -30.86
C ARG A 1152 70.57 -10.70 -29.61
N ASN A 1153 70.93 -11.56 -28.65
CA ASN A 1153 72.13 -11.61 -27.80
C ASN A 1153 72.36 -10.63 -26.64
N ASP A 1154 72.18 -11.24 -25.45
CA ASP A 1154 73.13 -11.38 -24.33
C ASP A 1154 73.26 -10.29 -23.25
N ASN A 1155 72.77 -10.72 -22.06
CA ASN A 1155 73.26 -10.49 -20.70
C ASN A 1155 73.17 -9.08 -20.09
N TYR A 1156 72.13 -8.85 -19.27
CA TYR A 1156 72.31 -8.48 -17.86
C TYR A 1156 71.08 -8.91 -17.05
N THR A 1157 71.25 -9.95 -16.23
CA THR A 1157 70.42 -10.23 -15.06
C THR A 1157 70.77 -9.20 -13.98
N ILE A 1158 69.79 -8.83 -13.15
CA ILE A 1158 69.81 -7.82 -12.05
C ILE A 1158 69.21 -6.48 -12.48
N GLY A 1159 67.91 -6.33 -12.22
CA GLY A 1159 67.21 -5.06 -12.30
C GLY A 1159 65.77 -5.21 -12.76
N LEU A 1160 64.91 -5.80 -11.92
CA LEU A 1160 63.44 -5.63 -11.93
C LEU A 1160 62.69 -6.45 -10.85
N ILE A 1161 63.41 -7.15 -9.96
CA ILE A 1161 62.85 -7.62 -8.67
C ILE A 1161 63.19 -6.65 -7.51
N VAL A 1162 64.07 -5.68 -7.75
CA VAL A 1162 64.50 -4.71 -6.72
C VAL A 1162 63.60 -3.46 -6.66
N SER A 1163 62.86 -3.11 -7.71
CA SER A 1163 61.99 -1.91 -7.69
C SER A 1163 60.67 -2.12 -6.94
N SER A 1164 60.04 -3.29 -7.09
CA SER A 1164 58.79 -3.64 -6.43
C SER A 1164 58.96 -4.02 -4.96
N VAL A 1165 60.11 -4.59 -4.59
CA VAL A 1165 60.45 -4.89 -3.19
C VAL A 1165 60.90 -3.63 -2.44
N ILE A 1166 61.64 -2.71 -3.09
CA ILE A 1166 62.01 -1.42 -2.47
C ILE A 1166 60.79 -0.51 -2.31
N SER A 1167 59.83 -0.53 -3.23
CA SER A 1167 58.59 0.26 -3.10
C SER A 1167 57.70 -0.25 -1.95
N LEU A 1168 57.66 -1.57 -1.74
CA LEU A 1168 56.91 -2.17 -0.63
C LEU A 1168 57.62 -1.96 0.73
N LEU A 1169 58.95 -2.05 0.76
CA LEU A 1169 59.75 -1.74 1.95
C LEU A 1169 59.71 -0.25 2.30
N LEU A 1170 59.76 0.65 1.32
CA LEU A 1170 59.59 2.08 1.54
C LEU A 1170 58.20 2.36 2.11
N LEU A 1171 57.13 1.79 1.56
CA LEU A 1171 55.76 1.95 2.08
C LEU A 1171 55.63 1.44 3.54
N ILE A 1172 56.24 0.30 3.87
CA ILE A 1172 56.24 -0.25 5.23
C ILE A 1172 57.06 0.64 6.17
N ILE A 1173 58.20 1.18 5.72
CA ILE A 1173 59.01 2.14 6.49
C ILE A 1173 58.26 3.46 6.68
N THR A 1174 57.50 3.95 5.70
CA THR A 1174 56.66 5.16 5.83
C THR A 1174 55.52 4.92 6.82
N ILE A 1175 54.88 3.75 6.79
CA ILE A 1175 53.81 3.40 7.74
C ILE A 1175 54.36 3.24 9.16
N LEU A 1176 55.53 2.60 9.31
CA LEU A 1176 56.18 2.45 10.61
C LEU A 1176 56.70 3.78 11.16
N THR A 1177 57.22 4.69 10.31
CA THR A 1177 57.64 6.04 10.73
C THR A 1177 56.44 6.93 11.08
N VAL A 1178 55.31 6.84 10.36
CA VAL A 1178 54.06 7.53 10.73
C VAL A 1178 53.49 6.98 12.04
N LEU A 1179 53.47 5.66 12.24
CA LEU A 1179 53.04 5.04 13.51
C LEU A 1179 53.97 5.40 14.67
N SER A 1180 55.29 5.46 14.42
CA SER A 1180 56.29 5.90 15.41
C SER A 1180 56.13 7.39 15.74
N CYS A 1181 55.84 8.24 14.75
CA CYS A 1181 55.53 9.66 14.93
C CYS A 1181 54.22 9.86 15.69
N VAL A 1182 53.19 9.06 15.44
CA VAL A 1182 51.90 9.10 16.17
C VAL A 1182 52.08 8.60 17.61
N PHE A 1183 52.87 7.55 17.84
CA PHE A 1183 53.22 7.10 19.19
C PHE A 1183 54.08 8.13 19.94
N TYR A 1184 55.05 8.74 19.26
CA TYR A 1184 55.88 9.82 19.81
C TYR A 1184 55.04 11.06 20.12
N TRP A 1185 54.09 11.45 19.25
CA TRP A 1185 53.15 12.55 19.51
C TRP A 1185 52.18 12.24 20.64
N ARG A 1186 51.67 11.00 20.75
CA ARG A 1186 50.81 10.59 21.88
C ARG A 1186 51.59 10.56 23.19
N LYS A 1187 52.85 10.11 23.18
CA LYS A 1187 53.73 10.11 24.37
C LYS A 1187 54.15 11.53 24.77
N LYS A 1188 54.45 12.40 23.79
CA LYS A 1188 54.77 13.84 24.01
C LYS A 1188 53.55 14.62 24.47
N ARG A 1189 52.34 14.30 23.97
CA ARG A 1189 51.07 14.91 24.43
C ARG A 1189 50.74 14.50 25.86
N LYS A 1190 50.95 13.22 26.22
CA LYS A 1190 50.79 12.72 27.60
C LYS A 1190 51.82 13.34 28.55
N LEU A 1191 53.07 13.52 28.11
CA LEU A 1191 54.11 14.22 28.87
C LEU A 1191 53.82 15.73 29.00
N MET A 1192 53.28 16.38 27.96
CA MET A 1192 52.86 17.78 28.01
C MET A 1192 51.62 17.99 28.88
N GLU A 1193 50.68 17.05 28.90
CA GLU A 1193 49.53 17.07 29.81
C GLU A 1193 49.98 16.84 31.26
N GLU A 1194 50.88 15.89 31.54
CA GLU A 1194 51.46 15.68 32.88
C GLU A 1194 52.31 16.88 33.36
N THR A 1195 52.99 17.58 32.44
CA THR A 1195 53.75 18.81 32.74
C THR A 1195 52.83 20.01 32.95
N ARG A 1196 51.71 20.09 32.21
CA ARG A 1196 50.66 21.11 32.38
C ARG A 1196 49.94 20.97 33.72
N THR A 1197 49.72 19.75 34.21
CA THR A 1197 49.13 19.52 35.53
C THR A 1197 50.10 19.85 36.67
N LYS A 1198 51.42 19.70 36.47
CA LYS A 1198 52.44 20.14 37.44
C LYS A 1198 52.64 21.66 37.48
N LEU A 1199 52.51 22.36 36.33
CA LEU A 1199 52.63 23.83 36.25
C LEU A 1199 51.40 24.60 36.77
N LEU A 1200 50.26 23.94 36.95
CA LEU A 1200 49.03 24.56 37.50
C LEU A 1200 48.94 24.47 39.03
N SER A 1201 50.01 24.05 39.71
CA SER A 1201 50.05 23.93 41.18
C SER A 1201 51.25 24.66 41.80
N THR A 1202 51.34 25.98 41.63
CA THR A 1202 51.94 26.91 42.63
C THR A 1202 51.70 28.38 42.26
N PRO A 1203 51.32 29.27 43.19
CA PRO A 1203 50.94 30.65 42.89
C PRO A 1203 52.08 31.65 43.14
N ASN A 1204 52.33 32.56 42.19
CA ASN A 1204 52.33 34.03 42.36
C ASN A 1204 53.21 34.83 41.38
N SER A 1205 52.63 35.94 40.95
CA SER A 1205 53.21 37.28 40.70
C SER A 1205 53.69 37.72 39.30
N LEU A 1206 52.93 38.71 38.78
CA LEU A 1206 53.32 40.01 38.19
C LEU A 1206 53.62 40.19 36.67
N GLN A 1207 52.78 41.08 36.09
CA GLN A 1207 53.04 42.24 35.21
C GLN A 1207 53.17 42.14 33.66
N TYR A 1208 52.20 42.79 33.00
CA TYR A 1208 52.21 43.71 31.82
C TYR A 1208 53.02 43.44 30.52
N SER A 1209 52.27 43.24 29.40
CA SER A 1209 52.24 43.88 28.05
C SER A 1209 53.43 44.72 27.51
N PRO A 1210 53.59 45.03 26.18
CA PRO A 1210 53.25 44.38 24.88
C PRO A 1210 54.46 44.28 23.90
N HIS A 1211 54.36 43.52 22.79
CA HIS A 1211 54.90 43.83 21.43
C HIS A 1211 55.07 42.57 20.55
N GLN A 1212 54.57 42.63 19.32
CA GLN A 1212 54.99 41.81 18.16
C GLN A 1212 56.28 42.42 17.54
N PRO A 1213 57.20 41.67 16.86
CA PRO A 1213 56.90 40.88 15.66
C PRO A 1213 57.72 39.59 15.40
N TYR A 1214 57.24 38.82 14.40
CA TYR A 1214 57.93 37.92 13.46
C TYR A 1214 59.45 37.68 13.62
N GLU A 1215 59.88 36.42 13.70
CA GLU A 1215 60.43 35.64 12.57
C GLU A 1215 60.76 34.20 12.97
N MET A 1216 60.93 33.36 11.96
CA MET A 1216 60.90 31.89 11.95
C MET A 1216 62.06 31.19 12.65
N GLU A 1217 61.83 29.90 12.91
CA GLU A 1217 62.68 28.73 12.59
C GLU A 1217 63.08 27.75 13.72
N GLU A 1218 62.76 26.47 13.41
CA GLU A 1218 63.16 25.17 13.98
C GLU A 1218 62.52 24.63 15.29
N ALA A 1219 61.41 23.88 15.13
CA ALA A 1219 61.28 22.44 15.49
C ALA A 1219 59.95 21.82 15.05
#